data_AF-A0A2W6W850-F1
#
_entry.id   AF-A0A2W6W850-F1
#
_cell.length_a   1.000
_cell.length_b   1.000
_cell.length_c   1.000
_cell.angle_alpha   90.00
_cell.angle_beta   90.00
_cell.angle_gamma   90.00
#
_symmetry.space_group_name_H-M   'P 1'
#
loop_
_entity.id
_entity.type
_entity.pdbx_description
1 polymer ?
#
loop_
_entity_poly.entity_id
_entity_poly.type
_entity_poly.pdbx_seq_one_letter_code
_entity_poly.pdbx_strand_id
1 'polypeptide(L)'
;MTSDPVTQYSPIFGRLSLASLPLHEPIVVATFGAVALGGIALLAALTYFRLWSYLWKEWFTSVDHKKIGIMYMVLGLVMFLRGFADAVMMRLQQALAFNGSEGYLNAHHYDQVFTAHGVIMIFFVAMPFVTGLMNYVVPLQIGARDVSFPFLNNFSFWMTTSGAVLVMASLFIGEFARTGWLAYPPLSGLAYSPDVGVDYYIWALQIAGVGTTLSGINLIATIVKMRAPGMTLMKMPVFTWTSLCTNILIVASFPVLTAVLALLTLDRYAGTNFFTNDFGGSPMMYVNLIWIWGHPEVYILILPLFGVFSEVTSTFSGKRLFGYTSMVYATCVIMILSYVVWLHHFFTMGSGASVNSFFGITTMVISIPTGAKLFNWLFTMYRGRIRFELPMMWTVAFMLTFTVGGMTGVLLAVPPADFVLHNSLFLIAHFHNVIIGGVLFGIFAAINYWWPKAFGFKLNEFWGKISFWCWVVGFWLAFMPLYVLGLMGVTRRMRVFDDPSLQIWFIIAGIGAAIIACGIGAMLVQFAVSIWKREELKDTTGDPWNGRTLEWSTSSPPPEYNFAFTPVVHDLDAWYDMKNRGAQRPLDGYRPIHMPSGTGTGVILAGIATVGGFALIWHIWWLAGLSFVGLLATAIGHTFNYKRDYHIPAETVIATEGERTRALAAGA
;
A
#
# COMPACT_ATOMS: atom_id res chain seq x y z
N MET A 1 32.88 -28.28 17.42
CA MET A 1 32.21 -28.38 18.74
C MET A 1 32.48 -27.11 19.50
N THR A 2 31.72 -26.06 19.16
CA THR A 2 31.64 -24.81 19.92
C THR A 2 30.22 -24.78 20.43
N SER A 3 30.06 -24.70 21.75
CA SER A 3 28.80 -24.78 22.47
C SER A 3 27.73 -23.88 21.86
N ASP A 4 26.73 -24.49 21.22
CA ASP A 4 25.47 -23.82 20.91
C ASP A 4 24.89 -23.30 22.23
N PRO A 5 24.55 -22.01 22.36
CA PRO A 5 23.70 -21.59 23.44
C PRO A 5 22.34 -22.24 23.13
N VAL A 6 22.07 -23.38 23.77
CA VAL A 6 20.75 -23.99 23.82
C VAL A 6 19.79 -22.85 24.14
N THR A 7 18.98 -22.46 23.17
CA THR A 7 17.90 -21.49 23.38
C THR A 7 17.08 -22.05 24.52
N GLN A 8 17.17 -21.41 25.70
CA GLN A 8 16.50 -21.88 26.90
C GLN A 8 14.99 -21.88 26.61
N TYR A 9 14.46 -23.06 26.32
CA TYR A 9 13.04 -23.24 26.08
C TYR A 9 12.32 -23.27 27.42
N SER A 10 11.54 -22.23 27.70
CA SER A 10 10.64 -22.18 28.83
C SER A 10 9.27 -22.72 28.43
N PRO A 11 8.66 -23.66 29.17
CA PRO A 11 7.27 -24.07 28.93
C PRO A 11 6.27 -22.91 29.00
N ILE A 12 6.60 -21.83 29.74
CA ILE A 12 5.74 -20.66 29.93
C ILE A 12 6.00 -19.59 28.87
N PHE A 13 7.27 -19.29 28.57
CA PHE A 13 7.67 -18.19 27.69
C PHE A 13 8.24 -18.62 26.33
N GLY A 14 8.25 -19.93 26.04
CA GLY A 14 8.82 -20.47 24.81
C GLY A 14 10.30 -20.12 24.69
N ARG A 15 10.70 -19.54 23.55
CA ARG A 15 12.06 -19.04 23.27
C ARG A 15 12.32 -17.62 23.80
N LEU A 16 11.30 -16.95 24.36
CA LEU A 16 11.42 -15.56 24.80
C LEU A 16 12.22 -15.48 26.10
N SER A 17 13.23 -14.61 26.11
CA SER A 17 14.05 -14.35 27.29
C SER A 17 14.44 -12.88 27.38
N LEU A 18 15.06 -12.46 28.50
CA LEU A 18 15.60 -11.10 28.60
C LEU A 18 16.71 -10.82 27.58
N ALA A 19 17.42 -11.86 27.11
CA ALA A 19 18.43 -11.74 26.06
C ALA A 19 17.81 -11.44 24.67
N SER A 20 16.50 -11.65 24.52
CA SER A 20 15.76 -11.30 23.30
C SER A 20 15.56 -9.79 23.13
N LEU A 21 15.82 -8.98 24.17
CA LEU A 21 15.77 -7.53 24.07
C LEU A 21 17.13 -7.01 23.58
N PRO A 22 17.18 -6.15 22.54
CA PRO A 22 18.42 -5.63 21.97
C PRO A 22 19.04 -4.52 22.84
N LEU A 23 19.22 -4.77 24.14
CA LEU A 23 19.71 -3.79 25.13
C LEU A 23 21.18 -3.39 24.92
N HIS A 24 21.92 -4.19 24.15
CA HIS A 24 23.31 -3.92 23.81
C HIS A 24 23.47 -3.00 22.59
N GLU A 25 22.41 -2.77 21.81
CA GLU A 25 22.46 -2.02 20.56
C GLU A 25 22.07 -0.54 20.73
N PRO A 26 23.01 0.41 20.68
CA PRO A 26 22.73 1.80 21.04
C PRO A 26 21.66 2.45 20.15
N ILE A 27 21.67 2.14 18.85
CA ILE A 27 20.73 2.70 17.87
C ILE A 27 19.31 2.22 18.17
N VAL A 28 19.15 0.93 18.45
CA VAL A 28 17.84 0.33 18.73
C VAL A 28 17.33 0.78 20.09
N VAL A 29 18.18 0.85 21.11
CA VAL A 29 17.83 1.36 22.45
C VAL A 29 17.42 2.83 22.40
N ALA A 30 18.17 3.69 21.68
CA ALA A 30 17.81 5.08 21.50
C ALA A 30 16.45 5.22 20.77
N THR A 31 16.24 4.39 19.75
CA THR A 31 14.96 4.32 19.02
C THR A 31 13.83 3.87 19.93
N PHE A 32 14.04 2.85 20.76
CA PHE A 32 13.06 2.38 21.74
C PHE A 32 12.71 3.49 22.74
N GLY A 33 13.71 4.20 23.27
CA GLY A 33 13.49 5.34 24.15
C GLY A 33 12.64 6.43 23.50
N ALA A 34 12.97 6.82 22.27
CA ALA A 34 12.21 7.83 21.52
C ALA A 34 10.77 7.38 21.22
N VAL A 35 10.59 6.14 20.78
CA VAL A 35 9.26 5.56 20.49
C VAL A 35 8.44 5.40 21.76
N ALA A 36 9.04 4.93 22.85
CA ALA A 36 8.36 4.80 24.14
C ALA A 36 7.94 6.16 24.69
N LEU A 37 8.80 7.17 24.63
CA LEU A 37 8.46 8.54 25.03
C LEU A 37 7.34 9.12 24.15
N GLY A 38 7.41 8.93 22.83
CA GLY A 38 6.36 9.36 21.90
C GLY A 38 5.04 8.63 22.15
N GLY A 39 5.09 7.32 22.43
CA GLY A 39 3.93 6.50 22.77
C GLY A 39 3.28 6.91 24.08
N ILE A 40 4.08 7.18 25.12
CA ILE A 40 3.61 7.70 26.41
C ILE A 40 2.99 9.09 26.23
N ALA A 41 3.63 9.98 25.46
CA ALA A 41 3.10 11.31 25.17
C ALA A 41 1.76 11.24 24.42
N LEU A 42 1.63 10.34 23.44
CA LEU A 42 0.37 10.10 22.74
C LEU A 42 -0.70 9.54 23.68
N LEU A 43 -0.37 8.53 24.50
CA LEU A 43 -1.28 7.93 25.47
C LEU A 43 -1.78 8.99 26.49
N ALA A 44 -0.87 9.82 26.99
CA ALA A 44 -1.16 10.92 27.89
C ALA A 44 -2.07 11.96 27.21
N ALA A 45 -1.79 12.35 25.97
CA ALA A 45 -2.64 13.27 25.20
C ALA A 45 -4.05 12.69 24.97
N LEU A 46 -4.16 11.44 24.53
CA LEU A 46 -5.46 10.76 24.32
C LEU A 46 -6.28 10.69 25.61
N THR A 47 -5.62 10.43 26.74
CA THR A 47 -6.26 10.37 28.06
C THR A 47 -6.65 11.75 28.57
N TYR A 48 -5.76 12.74 28.45
CA TYR A 48 -5.99 14.13 28.84
C TYR A 48 -7.16 14.75 28.08
N PHE A 49 -7.22 14.57 26.76
CA PHE A 49 -8.32 15.04 25.92
C PHE A 49 -9.55 14.10 25.91
N ARG A 50 -9.55 13.02 26.71
CA ARG A 50 -10.64 12.05 26.85
C ARG A 50 -11.13 11.45 25.52
N LEU A 51 -10.20 11.21 24.59
CA LEU A 51 -10.50 10.77 23.23
C LEU A 51 -10.79 9.27 23.10
N TRP A 52 -10.55 8.46 24.13
CA TRP A 52 -10.75 7.00 24.10
C TRP A 52 -12.16 6.58 23.70
N SER A 53 -13.19 7.17 24.30
CA SER A 53 -14.58 6.83 23.95
C SER A 53 -14.92 7.24 22.51
N TYR A 54 -14.35 8.34 22.02
CA TYR A 54 -14.55 8.81 20.66
C TYR A 54 -13.87 7.86 19.68
N LEU A 55 -12.58 7.55 19.88
CA LEU A 55 -11.83 6.63 19.02
C LEU A 55 -12.48 5.25 18.94
N TRP A 56 -12.93 4.71 20.07
CA TRP A 56 -13.59 3.41 20.09
C TRP A 56 -14.90 3.42 19.30
N LYS A 57 -15.81 4.36 19.59
CA LYS A 57 -17.14 4.42 18.97
C LYS A 57 -17.12 4.87 17.50
N GLU A 58 -16.25 5.82 17.18
CA GLU A 58 -16.28 6.49 15.88
C GLU A 58 -15.30 5.91 14.86
N TRP A 59 -14.17 5.33 15.30
CA TRP A 59 -13.10 4.89 14.39
C TRP A 59 -12.86 3.39 14.49
N PHE A 60 -12.50 2.87 15.66
CA PHE A 60 -12.05 1.48 15.76
C PHE A 60 -13.16 0.47 15.47
N THR A 61 -14.37 0.76 15.94
CA THR A 61 -15.56 -0.06 15.67
C THR A 61 -16.30 0.31 14.39
N SER A 62 -15.82 1.32 13.64
CA SER A 62 -16.50 1.79 12.44
C SER A 62 -16.46 0.77 11.32
N VAL A 63 -17.58 0.68 10.59
CA VAL A 63 -17.71 -0.11 9.37
C VAL A 63 -17.81 0.76 8.12
N ASP A 64 -17.82 2.10 8.29
CA ASP A 64 -17.90 3.05 7.19
C ASP A 64 -16.62 2.99 6.35
N HIS A 65 -16.77 2.64 5.07
CA HIS A 65 -15.68 2.58 4.09
C HIS A 65 -14.82 3.86 4.03
N LYS A 66 -15.39 5.03 4.32
CA LYS A 66 -14.67 6.32 4.38
C LYS A 66 -13.67 6.33 5.53
N LYS A 67 -14.13 5.99 6.74
CA LYS A 67 -13.29 5.97 7.94
C LYS A 67 -12.24 4.85 7.86
N ILE A 68 -12.63 3.66 7.39
CA ILE A 68 -11.68 2.55 7.12
C ILE A 68 -10.62 2.99 6.11
N GLY A 69 -11.03 3.63 5.00
CA GLY A 69 -10.12 4.16 4.00
C GLY A 69 -9.10 5.14 4.57
N ILE A 70 -9.55 6.09 5.41
CA ILE A 70 -8.66 7.04 6.11
C ILE A 70 -7.69 6.30 7.04
N MET A 71 -8.16 5.32 7.82
CA MET A 71 -7.28 4.56 8.71
C MET A 71 -6.19 3.78 7.95
N TYR A 72 -6.51 3.22 6.78
CA TYR A 72 -5.51 2.62 5.87
C TYR A 72 -4.47 3.65 5.41
N MET A 73 -4.90 4.86 5.03
CA MET A 73 -3.98 5.94 4.64
C MET A 73 -3.07 6.36 5.81
N VAL A 74 -3.61 6.42 7.03
CA VAL A 74 -2.83 6.74 8.23
C VAL A 74 -1.82 5.64 8.54
N LEU A 75 -2.22 4.36 8.48
CA LEU A 75 -1.30 3.23 8.63
C LEU A 75 -0.17 3.31 7.60
N GLY A 76 -0.51 3.50 6.32
CA GLY A 76 0.46 3.67 5.25
C GLY A 76 1.43 4.83 5.50
N LEU A 77 0.94 5.98 5.99
CA LEU A 77 1.76 7.14 6.29
C LEU A 77 2.73 6.91 7.46
N VAL A 78 2.28 6.27 8.55
CA VAL A 78 3.15 5.96 9.70
C VAL A 78 4.25 4.97 9.29
N MET A 79 3.87 3.91 8.57
CA MET A 79 4.82 2.92 8.08
C MET A 79 5.75 3.49 6.99
N PHE A 80 5.30 4.50 6.26
CA PHE A 80 6.11 5.21 5.27
C PHE A 80 7.27 5.97 5.93
N LEU A 81 7.02 6.64 7.07
CA LEU A 81 8.08 7.31 7.83
C LEU A 81 9.14 6.31 8.31
N ARG A 82 8.70 5.15 8.82
CA ARG A 82 9.59 4.04 9.17
C ARG A 82 10.39 3.59 7.93
N GLY A 83 9.71 3.22 6.85
CA GLY A 83 10.35 2.73 5.63
C GLY A 83 11.39 3.71 5.07
N PHE A 84 11.12 5.02 5.14
CA PHE A 84 12.06 6.04 4.73
C PHE A 84 13.26 6.19 5.68
N ALA A 85 13.06 6.06 6.99
CA ALA A 85 14.17 6.05 7.95
C ALA A 85 15.19 4.95 7.61
N ASP A 86 14.73 3.74 7.29
CA ASP A 86 15.59 2.65 6.83
C ASP A 86 16.32 2.97 5.52
N ALA A 87 15.65 3.63 4.58
CA ALA A 87 16.27 4.04 3.32
C ALA A 87 17.43 5.02 3.55
N VAL A 88 17.24 6.01 4.41
CA VAL A 88 18.29 6.96 4.81
C VAL A 88 19.42 6.22 5.50
N MET A 89 19.12 5.30 6.42
CA MET A 89 20.13 4.52 7.11
C MET A 89 21.02 3.72 6.13
N MET A 90 20.40 3.01 5.18
CA MET A 90 21.12 2.28 4.15
C MET A 90 21.98 3.18 3.27
N ARG A 91 21.46 4.35 2.86
CA ARG A 91 22.19 5.28 1.99
C ARG A 91 23.38 5.93 2.69
N LEU A 92 23.21 6.29 3.98
CA LEU A 92 24.31 6.79 4.80
C LEU A 92 25.40 5.74 4.96
N GLN A 93 25.04 4.48 5.23
CA GLN A 93 26.02 3.38 5.32
C GLN A 93 26.80 3.26 4.02
N GLN A 94 26.09 3.19 2.88
CA GLN A 94 26.73 3.04 1.58
C GLN A 94 27.58 4.25 1.17
N ALA A 95 27.30 5.46 1.65
CA ALA A 95 28.14 6.63 1.36
C ALA A 95 29.41 6.69 2.21
N LEU A 96 29.39 6.12 3.42
CA LEU A 96 30.47 6.19 4.41
C LEU A 96 31.42 4.98 4.37
N ALA A 97 30.94 3.82 3.95
CA ALA A 97 31.66 2.55 4.03
C ALA A 97 32.57 2.31 2.81
N PHE A 98 33.58 3.16 2.66
CA PHE A 98 34.59 3.09 1.61
C PHE A 98 36.01 3.02 2.17
N ASN A 99 36.94 2.46 1.40
CA ASN A 99 38.38 2.51 1.67
C ASN A 99 38.77 1.97 3.06
N GLY A 100 38.28 0.78 3.40
CA GLY A 100 38.53 0.13 4.70
C GLY A 100 37.66 0.64 5.87
N SER A 101 36.75 1.58 5.63
CA SER A 101 35.72 1.97 6.60
C SER A 101 34.59 0.94 6.65
N GLU A 102 34.33 0.37 7.82
CA GLU A 102 33.20 -0.53 8.06
C GLU A 102 31.84 0.20 8.08
N GLY A 103 31.85 1.54 8.11
CA GLY A 103 30.66 2.35 8.34
C GLY A 103 30.11 2.18 9.77
N TYR A 104 28.80 2.34 9.94
CA TYR A 104 28.14 2.25 11.24
C TYR A 104 27.13 1.09 11.35
N LEU A 105 26.69 0.53 10.22
CA LEU A 105 25.88 -0.69 10.17
C LEU A 105 26.75 -1.89 9.84
N ASN A 106 26.86 -2.81 10.79
CA ASN A 106 27.42 -4.14 10.54
C ASN A 106 26.51 -4.94 9.58
N ALA A 107 27.01 -6.08 9.10
CA ALA A 107 26.26 -6.96 8.19
C ALA A 107 24.92 -7.41 8.81
N HIS A 108 24.95 -7.74 10.09
CA HIS A 108 23.78 -8.17 10.85
C HIS A 108 22.60 -7.19 10.75
N HIS A 109 22.83 -5.92 11.07
CA HIS A 109 21.78 -4.90 11.03
C HIS A 109 21.47 -4.44 9.62
N TYR A 110 22.48 -4.30 8.75
CA TYR A 110 22.24 -3.88 7.37
C TYR A 110 21.27 -4.82 6.66
N ASP A 111 21.42 -6.13 6.88
CA ASP A 111 20.58 -7.16 6.27
C ASP A 111 19.15 -7.14 6.80
N GLN A 112 18.96 -6.89 8.10
CA GLN A 112 17.64 -6.67 8.69
C GLN A 112 16.98 -5.41 8.14
N VAL A 113 17.71 -4.29 8.08
CA VAL A 113 17.20 -2.99 7.64
C VAL A 113 16.72 -3.06 6.20
N PHE A 114 17.51 -3.59 5.25
CA PHE A 114 17.03 -3.66 3.87
C PHE A 114 15.87 -4.65 3.70
N THR A 115 15.84 -5.71 4.51
CA THR A 115 14.76 -6.69 4.48
C THR A 115 13.46 -6.07 4.97
N ALA A 116 13.49 -5.44 6.13
CA ALA A 116 12.35 -4.76 6.72
C ALA A 116 11.89 -3.57 5.88
N HIS A 117 12.81 -2.78 5.32
CA HIS A 117 12.49 -1.71 4.36
C HIS A 117 11.65 -2.21 3.20
N GLY A 118 12.12 -3.27 2.51
CA GLY A 118 11.40 -3.83 1.36
C GLY A 118 10.01 -4.36 1.75
N VAL A 119 9.92 -5.08 2.86
CA VAL A 119 8.63 -5.61 3.37
C VAL A 119 7.67 -4.47 3.70
N ILE A 120 8.14 -3.45 4.42
CA ILE A 120 7.30 -2.33 4.85
C ILE A 120 6.81 -1.51 3.67
N MET A 121 7.70 -1.16 2.74
CA MET A 121 7.33 -0.30 1.61
C MET A 121 6.29 -0.96 0.69
N ILE A 122 6.35 -2.28 0.50
CA ILE A 122 5.39 -3.00 -0.35
C ILE A 122 4.11 -3.32 0.41
N PHE A 123 4.20 -4.03 1.54
CA PHE A 123 3.03 -4.60 2.21
C PHE A 123 2.34 -3.64 3.17
N PHE A 124 3.07 -2.68 3.74
CA PHE A 124 2.56 -1.83 4.82
C PHE A 124 2.55 -0.34 4.48
N VAL A 125 3.04 0.03 3.28
CA VAL A 125 2.93 1.38 2.73
C VAL A 125 2.11 1.37 1.45
N ALA A 126 2.60 0.75 0.38
CA ALA A 126 1.95 0.78 -0.92
C ALA A 126 0.57 0.10 -0.88
N MET A 127 0.48 -1.10 -0.31
CA MET A 127 -0.79 -1.82 -0.20
C MET A 127 -1.85 -1.09 0.64
N PRO A 128 -1.57 -0.60 1.86
CA PRO A 128 -2.51 0.21 2.62
C PRO A 128 -2.93 1.48 1.90
N PHE A 129 -2.01 2.23 1.29
CA PHE A 129 -2.39 3.43 0.54
C PHE A 129 -3.36 3.11 -0.61
N VAL A 130 -3.05 2.10 -1.43
CA VAL A 130 -3.89 1.70 -2.55
C VAL A 130 -5.26 1.20 -2.06
N THR A 131 -5.27 0.33 -1.05
CA THR A 131 -6.50 -0.22 -0.48
C THR A 131 -7.35 0.87 0.20
N GLY A 132 -6.72 1.84 0.85
CA GLY A 132 -7.38 2.99 1.46
C GLY A 132 -8.07 3.88 0.44
N LEU A 133 -7.38 4.18 -0.67
CA LEU A 133 -7.95 4.94 -1.79
C LEU A 133 -9.14 4.22 -2.42
N MET A 134 -9.01 2.91 -2.71
CA MET A 134 -10.11 2.13 -3.27
C MET A 134 -11.31 2.10 -2.32
N ASN A 135 -11.08 1.87 -1.02
CA ASN A 135 -12.14 1.86 -0.02
C ASN A 135 -12.87 3.20 0.07
N TYR A 136 -12.13 4.31 0.07
CA TYR A 136 -12.73 5.63 0.20
C TYR A 136 -13.54 6.01 -1.04
N VAL A 137 -12.94 5.87 -2.23
CA VAL A 137 -13.46 6.50 -3.46
C VAL A 137 -14.41 5.59 -4.25
N VAL A 138 -14.18 4.27 -4.30
CA VAL A 138 -14.97 3.37 -5.17
C VAL A 138 -16.47 3.40 -4.86
N PRO A 139 -16.93 3.27 -3.59
CA PRO A 139 -18.37 3.31 -3.29
C PRO A 139 -19.02 4.64 -3.69
N LEU A 140 -18.30 5.76 -3.51
CA LEU A 140 -18.76 7.09 -3.93
C LEU A 140 -18.89 7.17 -5.46
N GLN A 141 -17.91 6.65 -6.20
CA GLN A 141 -17.89 6.66 -7.67
C GLN A 141 -19.00 5.82 -8.30
N ILE A 142 -19.39 4.70 -7.66
CA ILE A 142 -20.46 3.83 -8.17
C ILE A 142 -21.85 4.22 -7.68
N GLY A 143 -21.97 5.28 -6.86
CA GLY A 143 -23.25 5.74 -6.29
C GLY A 143 -23.81 4.82 -5.20
N ALA A 144 -22.96 4.07 -4.50
CA ALA A 144 -23.33 3.19 -3.40
C ALA A 144 -23.25 3.91 -2.04
N ARG A 145 -24.02 3.41 -1.05
CA ARG A 145 -23.99 3.94 0.32
C ARG A 145 -22.85 3.37 1.16
N ASP A 146 -22.43 2.14 0.89
CA ASP A 146 -21.32 1.46 1.54
C ASP A 146 -20.83 0.29 0.66
N VAL A 147 -19.83 -0.46 1.14
CA VAL A 147 -19.35 -1.72 0.54
C VAL A 147 -20.29 -2.91 0.82
N SER A 148 -20.13 -4.01 0.08
CA SER A 148 -20.97 -5.21 0.20
C SER A 148 -20.87 -5.91 1.55
N PHE A 149 -19.68 -5.93 2.15
CA PHE A 149 -19.42 -6.57 3.44
C PHE A 149 -18.73 -5.59 4.40
N PRO A 150 -19.48 -4.68 5.06
CA PRO A 150 -18.91 -3.64 5.92
C PRO A 150 -18.09 -4.20 7.10
N PHE A 151 -18.55 -5.30 7.72
CA PHE A 151 -17.79 -6.00 8.78
C PHE A 151 -16.46 -6.56 8.26
N LEU A 152 -16.46 -7.24 7.10
CA LEU A 152 -15.23 -7.77 6.53
C LEU A 152 -14.24 -6.65 6.21
N ASN A 153 -14.74 -5.46 5.85
CA ASN A 153 -13.90 -4.30 5.62
C ASN A 153 -13.15 -3.84 6.89
N ASN A 154 -13.87 -3.74 8.01
CA ASN A 154 -13.26 -3.44 9.31
C ASN A 154 -12.25 -4.53 9.71
N PHE A 155 -12.62 -5.81 9.58
CA PHE A 155 -11.75 -6.93 9.92
C PHE A 155 -10.48 -6.97 9.04
N SER A 156 -10.59 -6.74 7.74
CA SER A 156 -9.45 -6.67 6.81
C SER A 156 -8.43 -5.60 7.21
N PHE A 157 -8.89 -4.41 7.61
CA PHE A 157 -8.02 -3.34 8.07
C PHE A 157 -7.25 -3.75 9.34
N TRP A 158 -7.94 -4.33 10.31
CA TRP A 158 -7.32 -4.71 11.57
C TRP A 158 -6.36 -5.90 11.44
N MET A 159 -6.62 -6.84 10.53
CA MET A 159 -5.67 -7.91 10.18
C MET A 159 -4.39 -7.36 9.53
N THR A 160 -4.53 -6.38 8.63
CA THR A 160 -3.36 -5.66 8.06
C THR A 160 -2.57 -4.94 9.15
N THR A 161 -3.27 -4.26 10.06
CA THR A 161 -2.66 -3.57 11.21
C THR A 161 -1.95 -4.56 12.14
N SER A 162 -2.51 -5.74 12.36
CA SER A 162 -1.91 -6.81 13.16
C SER A 162 -0.58 -7.29 12.59
N GLY A 163 -0.52 -7.49 11.27
CA GLY A 163 0.73 -7.79 10.58
C GLY A 163 1.76 -6.67 10.74
N ALA A 164 1.35 -5.40 10.60
CA ALA A 164 2.23 -4.26 10.80
C ALA A 164 2.76 -4.20 12.25
N VAL A 165 1.92 -4.46 13.24
CA VAL A 165 2.31 -4.52 14.66
C VAL A 165 3.36 -5.60 14.90
N LEU A 166 3.22 -6.79 14.29
CA LEU A 166 4.22 -7.86 14.41
C LEU A 166 5.57 -7.47 13.80
N VAL A 167 5.57 -6.82 12.62
CA VAL A 167 6.82 -6.29 12.02
C VAL A 167 7.44 -5.20 12.89
N MET A 168 6.64 -4.33 13.50
CA MET A 168 7.16 -3.29 14.38
C MET A 168 7.64 -3.85 15.73
N ALA A 169 7.02 -4.92 16.23
CA ALA A 169 7.43 -5.59 17.46
C ALA A 169 8.81 -6.25 17.32
N SER A 170 9.15 -6.78 16.15
CA SER A 170 10.46 -7.41 15.90
C SER A 170 11.64 -6.44 16.02
N LEU A 171 11.40 -5.12 15.98
CA LEU A 171 12.44 -4.11 16.22
C LEU A 171 12.92 -4.09 17.68
N PHE A 172 12.05 -4.45 18.63
CA PHE A 172 12.32 -4.33 20.06
C PHE A 172 12.34 -5.68 20.78
N ILE A 173 11.76 -6.73 20.19
CA ILE A 173 11.66 -8.06 20.77
C ILE A 173 12.15 -9.07 19.74
N GLY A 174 13.38 -9.56 19.91
CA GLY A 174 14.08 -10.40 18.94
C GLY A 174 14.70 -9.58 17.83
N GLU A 175 14.58 -10.09 16.61
CA GLU A 175 15.14 -9.49 15.39
C GLU A 175 14.21 -9.75 14.20
N PHE A 176 14.42 -9.03 13.08
CA PHE A 176 13.69 -9.28 11.84
C PHE A 176 14.50 -10.15 10.88
N ALA A 177 13.85 -10.70 9.84
CA ALA A 177 14.49 -11.54 8.84
C ALA A 177 15.69 -10.82 8.17
N ARG A 178 16.77 -11.57 7.93
CA ARG A 178 18.01 -11.12 7.23
C ARG A 178 18.08 -11.61 5.78
N THR A 179 16.98 -12.16 5.28
CA THR A 179 16.94 -12.95 4.04
C THR A 179 16.45 -12.16 2.83
N GLY A 180 16.20 -10.86 2.99
CA GLY A 180 15.50 -10.03 2.02
C GLY A 180 13.98 -10.24 2.02
N TRP A 181 13.27 -9.32 1.35
CA TRP A 181 11.81 -9.20 1.42
C TRP A 181 10.99 -10.38 0.86
N LEU A 182 11.65 -11.35 0.21
CA LEU A 182 11.02 -12.58 -0.29
C LEU A 182 11.47 -13.84 0.45
N ALA A 183 12.34 -13.73 1.44
CA ALA A 183 12.80 -14.84 2.30
C ALA A 183 13.15 -16.15 1.56
N TYR A 184 14.07 -16.08 0.60
CA TYR A 184 14.43 -17.24 -0.23
C TYR A 184 15.06 -18.38 0.59
N PRO A 185 14.57 -19.62 0.43
CA PRO A 185 15.33 -20.82 0.74
C PRO A 185 16.56 -20.93 -0.18
N PRO A 186 17.66 -21.55 0.27
CA PRO A 186 17.78 -22.23 1.56
C PRO A 186 18.05 -21.27 2.74
N LEU A 187 18.39 -19.99 2.48
CA LEU A 187 18.81 -19.03 3.51
C LEU A 187 17.74 -18.81 4.62
N SER A 188 16.46 -18.87 4.28
CA SER A 188 15.35 -18.74 5.23
C SER A 188 15.04 -20.03 6.03
N GLY A 189 15.68 -21.15 5.73
CA GLY A 189 15.56 -22.39 6.48
C GLY A 189 16.31 -22.36 7.81
N LEU A 190 15.91 -23.23 8.76
CA LEU A 190 16.51 -23.29 10.10
C LEU A 190 18.03 -23.57 10.10
N ALA A 191 18.55 -24.25 9.07
CA ALA A 191 19.96 -24.55 8.94
C ALA A 191 20.84 -23.29 8.79
N TYR A 192 20.29 -22.20 8.25
CA TYR A 192 21.02 -20.96 7.99
C TYR A 192 20.49 -19.78 8.81
N SER A 193 19.18 -19.73 9.07
CA SER A 193 18.52 -18.72 9.90
C SER A 193 17.74 -19.38 11.04
N PRO A 194 18.42 -19.83 12.11
CA PRO A 194 17.80 -20.51 13.25
C PRO A 194 17.03 -19.55 14.18
N ASP A 195 17.24 -18.25 14.02
CA ASP A 195 16.57 -17.19 14.77
C ASP A 195 15.08 -17.03 14.41
N VAL A 196 14.40 -16.15 15.17
CA VAL A 196 12.97 -15.86 15.04
C VAL A 196 12.63 -14.87 13.92
N GLY A 197 13.62 -14.28 13.25
CA GLY A 197 13.40 -13.19 12.29
C GLY A 197 12.57 -13.60 11.08
N VAL A 198 12.83 -14.80 10.54
CA VAL A 198 12.02 -15.38 9.45
C VAL A 198 10.60 -15.70 9.95
N ASP A 199 10.43 -16.08 11.22
CA ASP A 199 9.12 -16.39 11.79
C ASP A 199 8.27 -15.11 11.91
N TYR A 200 8.87 -13.98 12.31
CA TYR A 200 8.21 -12.67 12.24
C TYR A 200 7.75 -12.34 10.81
N TYR A 201 8.61 -12.54 9.81
CA TYR A 201 8.27 -12.33 8.40
C TYR A 201 7.06 -13.18 7.99
N ILE A 202 7.06 -14.48 8.30
CA ILE A 202 5.99 -15.39 7.90
C ILE A 202 4.67 -14.99 8.55
N TRP A 203 4.60 -14.92 9.88
CA TRP A 203 3.32 -14.71 10.57
C TRP A 203 2.77 -13.30 10.36
N ALA A 204 3.62 -12.28 10.24
CA ALA A 204 3.17 -10.92 9.91
C ALA A 204 2.48 -10.86 8.55
N LEU A 205 3.07 -11.48 7.52
CA LEU A 205 2.51 -11.50 6.17
C LEU A 205 1.34 -12.46 6.03
N GLN A 206 1.33 -13.60 6.73
CA GLN A 206 0.20 -14.53 6.71
C GLN A 206 -1.06 -13.88 7.28
N ILE A 207 -0.94 -13.19 8.42
CA ILE A 207 -2.06 -12.49 9.05
C ILE A 207 -2.52 -11.32 8.18
N ALA A 208 -1.61 -10.48 7.68
CA ALA A 208 -1.97 -9.38 6.79
C ALA A 208 -2.60 -9.88 5.47
N GLY A 209 -2.10 -10.98 4.91
CA GLY A 209 -2.57 -11.57 3.66
C GLY A 209 -4.02 -12.05 3.71
N VAL A 210 -4.48 -12.54 4.86
CA VAL A 210 -5.91 -12.84 5.09
C VAL A 210 -6.75 -11.57 4.95
N GLY A 211 -6.31 -10.47 5.56
CA GLY A 211 -6.98 -9.18 5.47
C GLY A 211 -7.08 -8.68 4.02
N THR A 212 -5.97 -8.71 3.29
CA THR A 212 -5.91 -8.29 1.88
C THR A 212 -6.83 -9.12 0.99
N THR A 213 -6.84 -10.44 1.15
CA THR A 213 -7.68 -11.35 0.36
C THR A 213 -9.17 -11.03 0.54
N LEU A 214 -9.60 -10.84 1.80
CA LEU A 214 -10.97 -10.48 2.14
C LEU A 214 -11.36 -9.10 1.59
N SER A 215 -10.44 -8.13 1.60
CA SER A 215 -10.66 -6.81 1.00
C SER A 215 -10.89 -6.92 -0.51
N GLY A 216 -10.11 -7.76 -1.19
CA GLY A 216 -10.27 -8.09 -2.62
C GLY A 216 -11.66 -8.61 -2.94
N ILE A 217 -12.10 -9.63 -2.22
CA ILE A 217 -13.43 -10.24 -2.39
C ILE A 217 -14.54 -9.19 -2.16
N ASN A 218 -14.40 -8.35 -1.13
CA ASN A 218 -15.38 -7.35 -0.78
C ASN A 218 -15.57 -6.29 -1.88
N LEU A 219 -14.49 -5.76 -2.43
CA LEU A 219 -14.57 -4.73 -3.47
C LEU A 219 -15.04 -5.30 -4.82
N ILE A 220 -14.73 -6.56 -5.16
CA ILE A 220 -15.32 -7.22 -6.33
C ILE A 220 -16.85 -7.26 -6.20
N ALA A 221 -17.35 -7.78 -5.08
CA ALA A 221 -18.79 -7.87 -4.83
C ALA A 221 -19.45 -6.49 -4.90
N THR A 222 -18.81 -5.49 -4.28
CA THR A 222 -19.28 -4.10 -4.26
C THR A 222 -19.41 -3.53 -5.67
N ILE A 223 -18.35 -3.58 -6.47
CA ILE A 223 -18.34 -3.02 -7.83
C ILE A 223 -19.33 -3.76 -8.73
N VAL A 224 -19.45 -5.08 -8.61
CA VAL A 224 -20.33 -5.85 -9.51
C VAL A 224 -21.81 -5.67 -9.14
N LYS A 225 -22.15 -5.68 -7.84
CA LYS A 225 -23.54 -5.80 -7.37
C LYS A 225 -24.18 -4.53 -6.82
N MET A 226 -23.41 -3.54 -6.36
CA MET A 226 -23.94 -2.36 -5.65
C MET A 226 -23.94 -1.07 -6.47
N ARG A 227 -23.74 -1.15 -7.79
CA ARG A 227 -23.75 0.03 -8.67
C ARG A 227 -25.11 0.71 -8.72
N ALA A 228 -25.07 2.03 -8.86
CA ALA A 228 -26.23 2.85 -9.14
C ALA A 228 -26.96 2.41 -10.43
N PRO A 229 -28.30 2.51 -10.46
CA PRO A 229 -29.09 2.15 -11.63
C PRO A 229 -28.68 2.99 -12.85
N GLY A 230 -28.61 2.32 -14.01
CA GLY A 230 -28.17 2.91 -15.27
C GLY A 230 -26.65 2.86 -15.52
N MET A 231 -25.84 2.59 -14.49
CA MET A 231 -24.39 2.41 -14.62
C MET A 231 -24.02 1.00 -15.08
N THR A 232 -24.03 0.77 -16.40
CA THR A 232 -23.46 -0.44 -17.00
C THR A 232 -21.96 -0.54 -16.73
N LEU A 233 -21.34 -1.72 -16.90
CA LEU A 233 -19.88 -1.89 -16.71
C LEU A 233 -19.08 -0.86 -17.52
N MET A 234 -19.40 -0.66 -18.80
CA MET A 234 -18.73 0.31 -19.68
C MET A 234 -19.13 1.78 -19.46
N LYS A 235 -19.78 2.09 -18.33
CA LYS A 235 -20.05 3.45 -17.86
C LYS A 235 -19.42 3.76 -16.50
N MET A 236 -18.64 2.83 -15.94
CA MET A 236 -17.92 3.07 -14.69
C MET A 236 -16.71 3.99 -14.92
N PRO A 237 -16.34 4.85 -13.97
CA PRO A 237 -15.07 5.58 -14.00
C PRO A 237 -13.86 4.65 -14.16
N VAL A 238 -12.76 5.17 -14.70
CA VAL A 238 -11.56 4.34 -14.97
C VAL A 238 -10.89 3.92 -13.66
N PHE A 239 -10.94 4.76 -12.63
CA PHE A 239 -10.49 4.35 -11.29
C PHE A 239 -11.27 3.15 -10.76
N THR A 240 -12.58 3.08 -10.99
CA THR A 240 -13.39 1.91 -10.60
C THR A 240 -13.03 0.66 -11.40
N TRP A 241 -12.79 0.78 -12.71
CA TRP A 241 -12.36 -0.35 -13.56
C TRP A 241 -10.98 -0.91 -13.17
N THR A 242 -10.03 -0.02 -12.94
CA THR A 242 -8.68 -0.42 -12.50
C THR A 242 -8.71 -1.05 -11.12
N SER A 243 -9.52 -0.50 -10.20
CA SER A 243 -9.80 -1.12 -8.90
C SER A 243 -10.41 -2.52 -9.06
N LEU A 244 -11.39 -2.71 -9.97
CA LEU A 244 -11.96 -4.05 -10.21
C LEU A 244 -10.90 -5.06 -10.65
N CYS A 245 -10.06 -4.68 -11.61
CA CYS A 245 -8.97 -5.55 -12.09
C CYS A 245 -7.97 -5.88 -10.97
N THR A 246 -7.58 -4.88 -10.18
CA THR A 246 -6.71 -5.05 -9.01
C THR A 246 -7.31 -6.03 -8.00
N ASN A 247 -8.59 -5.91 -7.67
CA ASN A 247 -9.21 -6.81 -6.70
C ASN A 247 -9.33 -8.24 -7.24
N ILE A 248 -9.54 -8.43 -8.55
CA ILE A 248 -9.47 -9.75 -9.19
C ILE A 248 -8.06 -10.34 -9.06
N LEU A 249 -7.01 -9.54 -9.31
CA LEU A 249 -5.63 -9.98 -9.12
C LEU A 249 -5.36 -10.38 -7.67
N ILE A 250 -5.81 -9.58 -6.69
CA ILE A 250 -5.67 -9.90 -5.26
C ILE A 250 -6.23 -11.29 -4.96
N VAL A 251 -7.48 -11.55 -5.35
CA VAL A 251 -8.18 -12.81 -5.04
C VAL A 251 -7.50 -14.01 -5.70
N ALA A 252 -6.91 -13.84 -6.88
CA ALA A 252 -6.23 -14.94 -7.57
C ALA A 252 -4.75 -15.11 -7.19
N SER A 253 -4.05 -14.07 -6.69
CA SER A 253 -2.62 -14.11 -6.36
C SER A 253 -2.31 -14.38 -4.90
N PHE A 254 -3.06 -13.79 -3.96
CA PHE A 254 -2.77 -13.93 -2.52
C PHE A 254 -2.88 -15.36 -1.96
N PRO A 255 -3.77 -16.24 -2.48
CA PRO A 255 -3.76 -17.64 -2.08
C PRO A 255 -2.41 -18.34 -2.32
N VAL A 256 -1.66 -17.94 -3.36
CA VAL A 256 -0.33 -18.49 -3.64
C VAL A 256 0.67 -18.07 -2.57
N LEU A 257 0.71 -16.79 -2.19
CA LEU A 257 1.55 -16.33 -1.07
C LEU A 257 1.21 -17.07 0.22
N THR A 258 -0.09 -17.19 0.52
CA THR A 258 -0.60 -17.89 1.70
C THR A 258 -0.11 -19.34 1.76
N ALA A 259 -0.15 -20.04 0.63
CA ALA A 259 0.32 -21.41 0.52
C ALA A 259 1.84 -21.50 0.66
N VAL A 260 2.61 -20.65 -0.03
CA VAL A 260 4.09 -20.66 0.03
C VAL A 260 4.61 -20.39 1.43
N LEU A 261 4.06 -19.39 2.13
CA LEU A 261 4.45 -19.09 3.50
C LEU A 261 4.02 -20.20 4.46
N ALA A 262 2.87 -20.85 4.25
CA ALA A 262 2.47 -22.02 5.03
C ALA A 262 3.44 -23.20 4.83
N LEU A 263 3.86 -23.48 3.58
CA LEU A 263 4.85 -24.53 3.29
C LEU A 263 6.21 -24.21 3.92
N LEU A 264 6.66 -22.94 3.86
CA LEU A 264 7.89 -22.50 4.51
C LEU A 264 7.80 -22.59 6.04
N THR A 265 6.61 -22.32 6.61
CA THR A 265 6.34 -22.53 8.04
C THR A 265 6.49 -24.00 8.40
N LEU A 266 5.93 -24.92 7.60
CA LEU A 266 6.03 -26.35 7.86
C LEU A 266 7.49 -26.84 7.83
N ASP A 267 8.29 -26.34 6.89
CA ASP A 267 9.73 -26.67 6.84
C ASP A 267 10.46 -26.20 8.11
N ARG A 268 10.07 -25.05 8.65
CA ARG A 268 10.67 -24.49 9.87
C ARG A 268 10.11 -25.07 11.18
N TYR A 269 8.84 -25.48 11.22
CA TYR A 269 8.15 -25.85 12.47
C TYR A 269 7.95 -27.35 12.63
N ALA A 270 7.64 -28.03 11.52
CA ALA A 270 7.27 -29.45 11.50
C ALA A 270 8.36 -30.34 10.89
N GLY A 271 9.47 -29.75 10.41
CA GLY A 271 10.57 -30.50 9.81
C GLY A 271 10.21 -31.13 8.47
N THR A 272 9.28 -30.53 7.73
CA THR A 272 9.02 -30.93 6.34
C THR A 272 10.20 -30.54 5.44
N ASN A 273 10.20 -31.07 4.21
CA ASN A 273 11.30 -30.92 3.27
C ASN A 273 10.78 -30.40 1.92
N PHE A 274 9.98 -29.32 1.91
CA PHE A 274 9.48 -28.73 0.67
C PHE A 274 10.58 -27.97 -0.07
N PHE A 275 11.34 -27.14 0.63
CA PHE A 275 12.33 -26.22 0.06
C PHE A 275 13.73 -26.41 0.64
N THR A 276 13.96 -27.49 1.39
CA THR A 276 15.26 -27.88 1.93
C THR A 276 16.22 -28.33 0.83
N ASN A 277 17.52 -28.34 1.11
CA ASN A 277 18.53 -28.90 0.18
C ASN A 277 18.58 -30.43 0.23
N ASP A 278 18.17 -31.01 1.37
CA ASP A 278 18.22 -32.45 1.62
C ASP A 278 16.83 -33.09 1.48
N PHE A 279 16.81 -34.43 1.50
CA PHE A 279 15.59 -35.25 1.53
C PHE A 279 14.59 -35.01 0.38
N GLY A 280 15.08 -34.51 -0.77
CA GLY A 280 14.28 -34.30 -1.97
C GLY A 280 13.59 -32.93 -2.08
N GLY A 281 13.84 -32.01 -1.14
CA GLY A 281 13.36 -30.63 -1.21
C GLY A 281 13.93 -29.84 -2.39
N SER A 282 13.26 -28.75 -2.77
CA SER A 282 13.67 -27.89 -3.88
C SER A 282 13.57 -26.40 -3.54
N PRO A 283 14.70 -25.72 -3.25
CA PRO A 283 14.70 -24.27 -3.03
C PRO A 283 14.20 -23.48 -4.26
N MET A 284 14.47 -23.99 -5.46
CA MET A 284 14.03 -23.35 -6.72
C MET A 284 12.50 -23.34 -6.85
N MET A 285 11.80 -24.33 -6.28
CA MET A 285 10.34 -24.36 -6.28
C MET A 285 9.76 -23.18 -5.49
N TYR A 286 10.37 -22.80 -4.36
CA TYR A 286 9.97 -21.61 -3.61
C TYR A 286 10.06 -20.36 -4.49
N VAL A 287 11.19 -20.17 -5.18
CA VAL A 287 11.40 -18.98 -6.04
C VAL A 287 10.36 -18.93 -7.16
N ASN A 288 10.02 -20.07 -7.76
CA ASN A 288 8.94 -20.12 -8.73
C ASN A 288 7.59 -19.71 -8.13
N LEU A 289 7.18 -20.33 -7.01
CA LEU A 289 5.87 -20.09 -6.41
C LEU A 289 5.73 -18.67 -5.85
N ILE A 290 6.75 -18.13 -5.19
CA ILE A 290 6.70 -16.78 -4.64
C ILE A 290 6.55 -15.74 -5.74
N TRP A 291 7.14 -15.94 -6.92
CA TRP A 291 6.99 -15.00 -8.03
C TRP A 291 5.68 -15.12 -8.80
N ILE A 292 5.03 -16.30 -8.79
CA ILE A 292 3.64 -16.44 -9.27
C ILE A 292 2.73 -15.46 -8.53
N TRP A 293 2.99 -15.17 -7.25
CA TRP A 293 2.35 -14.06 -6.52
C TRP A 293 3.04 -12.70 -6.77
N GLY A 294 4.37 -12.66 -6.68
CA GLY A 294 5.13 -11.41 -6.55
C GLY A 294 5.08 -10.52 -7.80
N HIS A 295 4.95 -11.11 -9.00
CA HIS A 295 4.80 -10.29 -10.21
C HIS A 295 3.38 -9.70 -10.36
N PRO A 296 2.28 -10.46 -10.18
CA PRO A 296 0.95 -9.86 -10.07
C PRO A 296 0.83 -8.78 -8.99
N GLU A 297 1.53 -8.92 -7.85
CA GLU A 297 1.52 -7.93 -6.78
C GLU A 297 1.97 -6.53 -7.25
N VAL A 298 3.00 -6.44 -8.08
CA VAL A 298 3.43 -5.12 -8.58
C VAL A 298 2.37 -4.46 -9.46
N TYR A 299 1.52 -5.26 -10.13
CA TYR A 299 0.37 -4.75 -10.87
C TYR A 299 -0.81 -4.38 -9.97
N ILE A 300 -1.03 -5.13 -8.89
CA ILE A 300 -2.02 -4.78 -7.84
C ILE A 300 -1.75 -3.37 -7.32
N LEU A 301 -0.47 -3.01 -7.15
CA LEU A 301 -0.07 -1.67 -6.74
C LEU A 301 -0.31 -0.61 -7.81
N ILE A 302 0.15 -0.81 -9.05
CA ILE A 302 0.16 0.27 -10.06
C ILE A 302 -1.21 0.51 -10.73
N LEU A 303 -2.03 -0.53 -10.89
CA LEU A 303 -3.28 -0.43 -11.66
C LEU A 303 -4.24 0.63 -11.08
N PRO A 304 -4.51 0.70 -9.77
CA PRO A 304 -5.40 1.71 -9.22
C PRO A 304 -4.85 3.12 -9.41
N LEU A 305 -3.52 3.30 -9.34
CA LEU A 305 -2.89 4.61 -9.60
C LEU A 305 -2.98 5.01 -11.07
N PHE A 306 -2.95 4.07 -12.03
CA PHE A 306 -3.34 4.40 -13.41
C PHE A 306 -4.78 4.90 -13.49
N GLY A 307 -5.68 4.37 -12.66
CA GLY A 307 -7.01 4.93 -12.44
C GLY A 307 -6.95 6.38 -11.94
N VAL A 308 -6.20 6.64 -10.88
CA VAL A 308 -6.02 8.01 -10.31
C VAL A 308 -5.53 8.97 -11.38
N PHE A 309 -4.46 8.64 -12.10
CA PHE A 309 -3.93 9.50 -13.17
C PHE A 309 -4.95 9.73 -14.28
N SER A 310 -5.83 8.77 -14.56
CA SER A 310 -6.91 8.95 -15.56
C SER A 310 -7.93 9.98 -15.10
N GLU A 311 -8.40 9.88 -13.85
CA GLU A 311 -9.38 10.83 -13.28
C GLU A 311 -8.79 12.24 -13.15
N VAL A 312 -7.54 12.35 -12.68
CA VAL A 312 -6.82 13.62 -12.55
C VAL A 312 -6.60 14.26 -13.92
N THR A 313 -6.09 13.50 -14.90
CA THR A 313 -5.85 14.01 -16.26
C THR A 313 -7.14 14.53 -16.89
N SER A 314 -8.25 13.79 -16.76
CA SER A 314 -9.54 14.21 -17.31
C SER A 314 -10.09 15.46 -16.61
N THR A 315 -10.00 15.53 -15.28
CA THR A 315 -10.50 16.67 -14.48
C THR A 315 -9.72 17.96 -14.73
N PHE A 316 -8.39 17.91 -14.73
CA PHE A 316 -7.58 19.11 -14.87
C PHE A 316 -7.35 19.53 -16.33
N SER A 317 -7.61 18.65 -17.31
CA SER A 317 -7.65 19.02 -18.74
C SER A 317 -9.02 19.55 -19.19
N GLY A 318 -10.06 19.41 -18.36
CA GLY A 318 -11.43 19.84 -18.68
C GLY A 318 -12.07 19.06 -19.82
N LYS A 319 -11.63 17.82 -20.06
CA LYS A 319 -11.99 17.01 -21.24
C LYS A 319 -12.35 15.59 -20.83
N ARG A 320 -13.23 14.94 -21.59
CA ARG A 320 -13.46 13.49 -21.47
C ARG A 320 -12.15 12.75 -21.73
N LEU A 321 -11.97 11.63 -21.03
CA LEU A 321 -10.82 10.76 -21.23
C LEU A 321 -10.78 10.23 -22.66
N PHE A 322 -9.66 10.44 -23.34
CA PHE A 322 -9.45 9.91 -24.68
C PHE A 322 -9.26 8.39 -24.62
N GLY A 323 -9.93 7.67 -25.53
CA GLY A 323 -9.76 6.22 -25.65
C GLY A 323 -10.24 5.42 -24.42
N TYR A 324 -11.35 5.81 -23.78
CA TYR A 324 -11.90 5.10 -22.61
C TYR A 324 -11.97 3.57 -22.80
N THR A 325 -12.55 3.11 -23.90
CA THR A 325 -12.67 1.68 -24.22
C THR A 325 -11.30 1.01 -24.32
N SER A 326 -10.36 1.65 -25.04
CA SER A 326 -8.96 1.21 -25.14
C SER A 326 -8.29 1.10 -23.77
N MET A 327 -8.49 2.08 -22.89
CA MET A 327 -7.94 2.04 -21.52
C MET A 327 -8.51 0.89 -20.68
N VAL A 328 -9.81 0.63 -20.78
CA VAL A 328 -10.45 -0.49 -20.06
C VAL A 328 -9.89 -1.81 -20.56
N TYR A 329 -9.89 -2.06 -21.88
CA TYR A 329 -9.34 -3.29 -22.44
C TYR A 329 -7.85 -3.47 -22.15
N ALA A 330 -7.05 -2.39 -22.23
CA ALA A 330 -5.64 -2.43 -21.84
C ALA A 330 -5.46 -2.88 -20.38
N THR A 331 -6.33 -2.43 -19.47
CA THR A 331 -6.32 -2.85 -18.07
C THR A 331 -6.64 -4.34 -17.92
N CYS A 332 -7.66 -4.85 -18.63
CA CYS A 332 -8.01 -6.27 -18.62
C CYS A 332 -6.90 -7.15 -19.20
N VAL A 333 -6.23 -6.68 -20.26
CA VAL A 333 -5.08 -7.39 -20.85
C VAL A 333 -3.91 -7.45 -19.87
N ILE A 334 -3.59 -6.35 -19.17
CA ILE A 334 -2.55 -6.36 -18.12
C ILE A 334 -2.92 -7.36 -17.01
N MET A 335 -4.18 -7.35 -16.56
CA MET A 335 -4.66 -8.28 -15.54
C MET A 335 -4.41 -9.74 -15.95
N ILE A 336 -4.78 -10.13 -17.18
CA ILE A 336 -4.56 -11.51 -17.66
C ILE A 336 -3.08 -11.81 -17.84
N LEU A 337 -2.34 -10.90 -18.50
CA LEU A 337 -0.94 -11.13 -18.82
C LEU A 337 -0.02 -11.14 -17.58
N SER A 338 -0.42 -10.50 -16.48
CA SER A 338 0.32 -10.51 -15.22
C SER A 338 0.60 -11.93 -14.69
N TYR A 339 -0.23 -12.90 -15.08
CA TYR A 339 -0.08 -14.31 -14.73
C TYR A 339 0.76 -15.13 -15.70
N VAL A 340 1.40 -14.55 -16.72
CA VAL A 340 2.21 -15.31 -17.71
C VAL A 340 3.61 -14.74 -17.91
N VAL A 341 4.13 -14.04 -16.90
CA VAL A 341 5.42 -13.32 -16.98
C VAL A 341 6.33 -13.51 -15.78
N TRP A 342 5.88 -14.16 -14.70
CA TRP A 342 6.60 -14.19 -13.41
C TRP A 342 8.03 -14.76 -13.48
N LEU A 343 8.32 -15.64 -14.44
CA LEU A 343 9.63 -16.27 -14.58
C LEU A 343 10.76 -15.27 -14.92
N HIS A 344 10.45 -14.09 -15.46
CA HIS A 344 11.49 -13.10 -15.75
C HIS A 344 12.27 -12.64 -14.52
N HIS A 345 11.76 -12.91 -13.30
CA HIS A 345 12.47 -12.58 -12.07
C HIS A 345 13.60 -13.55 -11.74
N PHE A 346 13.75 -14.62 -12.51
CA PHE A 346 14.77 -15.64 -12.30
C PHE A 346 15.26 -16.28 -13.61
N PHE A 347 15.45 -15.48 -14.67
CA PHE A 347 16.05 -15.95 -15.92
C PHE A 347 17.42 -16.61 -15.71
N THR A 348 18.14 -16.21 -14.66
CA THR A 348 19.47 -16.69 -14.25
C THR A 348 19.45 -18.02 -13.49
N MET A 349 18.27 -18.63 -13.23
CA MET A 349 18.15 -19.91 -12.53
C MET A 349 18.32 -21.16 -13.43
N GLY A 350 18.78 -20.99 -14.67
CA GLY A 350 19.15 -22.13 -15.54
C GLY A 350 17.99 -22.80 -16.29
N SER A 351 16.84 -22.13 -16.40
CA SER A 351 15.76 -22.55 -17.30
C SER A 351 16.24 -22.65 -18.75
N GLY A 352 15.66 -23.56 -19.53
CA GLY A 352 16.01 -23.74 -20.95
C GLY A 352 15.74 -22.49 -21.79
N ALA A 353 16.49 -22.31 -22.88
CA ALA A 353 16.42 -21.12 -23.74
C ALA A 353 15.00 -20.84 -24.28
N SER A 354 14.24 -21.88 -24.61
CA SER A 354 12.84 -21.73 -25.08
C SER A 354 11.93 -21.14 -24.00
N VAL A 355 12.12 -21.53 -22.73
CA VAL A 355 11.34 -21.01 -21.59
C VAL A 355 11.69 -19.54 -21.35
N ASN A 356 12.99 -19.21 -21.30
CA ASN A 356 13.44 -17.83 -21.13
C ASN A 356 12.94 -16.94 -22.26
N SER A 357 13.01 -17.40 -23.52
CA SER A 357 12.49 -16.66 -24.67
C SER A 357 10.98 -16.45 -24.61
N PHE A 358 10.20 -17.46 -24.21
CA PHE A 358 8.75 -17.33 -24.04
C PHE A 358 8.41 -16.25 -23.02
N PHE A 359 8.97 -16.34 -21.81
CA PHE A 359 8.69 -15.39 -20.74
C PHE A 359 9.26 -13.99 -21.02
N GLY A 360 10.39 -13.88 -21.74
CA GLY A 360 10.91 -12.61 -22.21
C GLY A 360 9.95 -11.93 -23.20
N ILE A 361 9.45 -12.67 -24.19
CA ILE A 361 8.49 -12.16 -25.18
C ILE A 361 7.18 -11.76 -24.51
N THR A 362 6.59 -12.60 -23.66
CA THR A 362 5.34 -12.26 -22.98
C THR A 362 5.49 -11.02 -22.10
N THR A 363 6.63 -10.86 -21.43
CA THR A 363 6.94 -9.65 -20.63
C THR A 363 7.02 -8.40 -21.50
N MET A 364 7.68 -8.47 -22.65
CA MET A 364 7.72 -7.35 -23.61
C MET A 364 6.33 -6.99 -24.14
N VAL A 365 5.45 -7.97 -24.37
CA VAL A 365 4.07 -7.74 -24.83
C VAL A 365 3.25 -6.91 -23.83
N ILE A 366 3.47 -7.07 -22.52
CA ILE A 366 2.75 -6.27 -21.49
C ILE A 366 3.07 -4.76 -21.59
N SER A 367 4.22 -4.39 -22.15
CA SER A 367 4.57 -2.97 -22.33
C SER A 367 3.60 -2.25 -23.28
N ILE A 368 2.98 -2.97 -24.23
CA ILE A 368 2.09 -2.39 -25.25
C ILE A 368 0.81 -1.79 -24.63
N PRO A 369 0.01 -2.52 -23.83
CA PRO A 369 -1.13 -1.95 -23.11
C PRO A 369 -0.78 -0.74 -22.24
N THR A 370 0.39 -0.79 -21.58
CA THR A 370 0.86 0.28 -20.71
C THR A 370 1.24 1.53 -21.50
N GLY A 371 1.95 1.36 -22.62
CA GLY A 371 2.25 2.44 -23.56
C GLY A 371 0.99 3.10 -24.12
N ALA A 372 -0.01 2.30 -24.51
CA ALA A 372 -1.29 2.81 -25.01
C ALA A 372 -1.99 3.72 -23.98
N LYS A 373 -1.91 3.40 -22.68
CA LYS A 373 -2.44 4.26 -21.60
C LYS A 373 -1.73 5.61 -21.53
N LEU A 374 -0.38 5.62 -21.61
CA LEU A 374 0.40 6.87 -21.65
C LEU A 374 -0.03 7.77 -22.80
N PHE A 375 -0.15 7.23 -24.02
CA PHE A 375 -0.63 8.01 -25.16
C PHE A 375 -2.07 8.50 -24.99
N ASN A 376 -2.96 7.68 -24.44
CA ASN A 376 -4.33 8.10 -24.20
C ASN A 376 -4.41 9.26 -23.17
N TRP A 377 -3.56 9.29 -22.14
CA TRP A 377 -3.48 10.46 -21.24
C TRP A 377 -2.94 11.69 -21.97
N LEU A 378 -1.89 11.57 -22.78
CA LEU A 378 -1.37 12.67 -23.60
C LEU A 378 -2.43 13.24 -24.55
N PHE A 379 -3.22 12.39 -25.22
CA PHE A 379 -4.32 12.82 -26.09
C PHE A 379 -5.52 13.37 -25.32
N THR A 380 -5.69 13.01 -24.06
CA THR A 380 -6.67 13.64 -23.16
C THR A 380 -6.26 15.09 -22.88
N MET A 381 -4.97 15.32 -22.60
CA MET A 381 -4.39 16.66 -22.39
C MET A 381 -4.37 17.50 -23.68
N TYR A 382 -4.11 16.87 -24.83
CA TYR A 382 -4.09 17.53 -26.14
C TYR A 382 -5.42 18.24 -26.43
N ARG A 383 -5.37 19.52 -26.84
CA ARG A 383 -6.55 20.39 -27.05
C ARG A 383 -7.47 20.52 -25.82
N GLY A 384 -7.00 20.18 -24.61
CA GLY A 384 -7.65 20.52 -23.34
C GLY A 384 -7.21 21.90 -22.84
N ARG A 385 -7.81 22.35 -21.73
CA ARG A 385 -7.33 23.52 -20.98
C ARG A 385 -6.72 23.04 -19.67
N ILE A 386 -5.40 22.84 -19.68
CA ILE A 386 -4.67 22.22 -18.57
C ILE A 386 -4.55 23.22 -17.42
N ARG A 387 -5.18 22.90 -16.28
CA ARG A 387 -4.95 23.58 -15.01
C ARG A 387 -3.81 22.89 -14.26
N PHE A 388 -2.68 23.58 -14.13
CA PHE A 388 -1.47 23.06 -13.46
C PHE A 388 -1.56 23.15 -11.93
N GLU A 389 -2.58 22.51 -11.39
CA GLU A 389 -2.72 22.27 -9.96
C GLU A 389 -1.81 21.12 -9.52
N LEU A 390 -1.57 21.01 -8.22
CA LEU A 390 -0.62 20.04 -7.66
C LEU A 390 -0.90 18.57 -8.08
N PRO A 391 -2.15 18.05 -8.11
CA PRO A 391 -2.42 16.71 -8.64
C PRO A 391 -1.98 16.52 -10.10
N MET A 392 -2.15 17.56 -10.93
CA MET A 392 -1.73 17.52 -12.34
C MET A 392 -0.21 17.58 -12.47
N MET A 393 0.48 18.33 -11.61
CA MET A 393 1.95 18.35 -11.56
C MET A 393 2.52 16.96 -11.26
N TRP A 394 1.98 16.25 -10.26
CA TRP A 394 2.35 14.86 -9.97
C TRP A 394 2.09 13.92 -11.15
N THR A 395 0.98 14.12 -11.87
CA THR A 395 0.63 13.30 -13.04
C THR A 395 1.62 13.49 -14.19
N VAL A 396 2.09 14.71 -14.44
CA VAL A 396 3.13 14.98 -15.45
C VAL A 396 4.48 14.39 -15.02
N ALA A 397 4.87 14.55 -13.75
CA ALA A 397 6.10 13.97 -13.22
C ALA A 397 6.08 12.43 -13.30
N PHE A 398 4.94 11.81 -13.04
CA PHE A 398 4.70 10.39 -13.26
C PHE A 398 4.97 10.00 -14.71
N MET A 399 4.35 10.66 -15.69
CA MET A 399 4.50 10.29 -17.10
C MET A 399 5.97 10.25 -17.54
N LEU A 400 6.75 11.26 -17.14
CA LEU A 400 8.18 11.33 -17.47
C LEU A 400 8.98 10.24 -16.77
N THR A 401 8.79 10.11 -15.45
CA THR A 401 9.55 9.17 -14.62
C THR A 401 9.23 7.73 -15.01
N PHE A 402 7.95 7.38 -15.05
CA PHE A 402 7.46 6.05 -15.37
C PHE A 402 7.81 5.62 -16.79
N THR A 403 7.92 6.53 -17.76
CA THR A 403 8.39 6.18 -19.11
C THR A 403 9.82 5.68 -19.09
N VAL A 404 10.73 6.36 -18.38
CA VAL A 404 12.13 5.92 -18.23
C VAL A 404 12.24 4.63 -17.43
N GLY A 405 11.46 4.51 -16.35
CA GLY A 405 11.33 3.25 -15.61
C GLY A 405 10.84 2.10 -16.49
N GLY A 406 9.79 2.33 -17.30
CA GLY A 406 9.24 1.33 -18.20
C GLY A 406 10.23 0.89 -19.29
N MET A 407 10.97 1.83 -19.89
CA MET A 407 12.00 1.53 -20.90
C MET A 407 13.11 0.64 -20.35
N THR A 408 13.59 0.91 -19.13
CA THR A 408 14.61 0.07 -18.47
C THR A 408 14.06 -1.31 -18.09
N GLY A 409 12.76 -1.42 -17.79
CA GLY A 409 12.10 -2.71 -17.55
C GLY A 409 11.98 -3.56 -18.80
N VAL A 410 11.69 -2.95 -19.95
CA VAL A 410 11.69 -3.65 -21.24
C VAL A 410 13.09 -4.18 -21.58
N LEU A 411 14.16 -3.45 -21.23
CA LEU A 411 15.53 -3.94 -21.37
C LEU A 411 15.79 -5.18 -20.48
N LEU A 412 15.34 -5.15 -19.22
CA LEU A 412 15.46 -6.29 -18.30
C LEU A 412 14.59 -7.49 -18.70
N ALA A 413 13.55 -7.29 -19.52
CA ALA A 413 12.75 -8.38 -20.07
C ALA A 413 13.51 -9.21 -21.13
N VAL A 414 14.67 -8.73 -21.61
CA VAL A 414 15.52 -9.43 -22.58
C VAL A 414 16.51 -10.33 -21.83
N PRO A 415 16.37 -11.68 -21.88
CA PRO A 415 17.16 -12.56 -21.01
C PRO A 415 18.69 -12.41 -21.14
N PRO A 416 19.28 -12.23 -22.35
CA PRO A 416 20.71 -11.96 -22.47
C PRO A 416 21.18 -10.68 -21.76
N ALA A 417 20.34 -9.64 -21.72
CA ALA A 417 20.65 -8.41 -20.97
C ALA A 417 20.43 -8.63 -19.47
N ASP A 418 19.38 -9.35 -19.08
CA ASP A 418 19.15 -9.69 -17.68
C ASP A 418 20.32 -10.50 -17.11
N PHE A 419 20.95 -11.42 -17.86
CA PHE A 419 22.09 -12.19 -17.34
C PHE A 419 23.24 -11.34 -16.77
N VAL A 420 23.44 -10.12 -17.27
CA VAL A 420 24.47 -9.20 -16.77
C VAL A 420 23.93 -8.12 -15.82
N LEU A 421 22.64 -7.79 -15.91
CA LEU A 421 21.99 -6.77 -15.08
C LEU A 421 21.26 -7.34 -13.85
N HIS A 422 21.04 -8.65 -13.82
CA HIS A 422 20.32 -9.34 -12.78
C HIS A 422 21.00 -9.10 -11.43
N ASN A 423 20.22 -8.68 -10.43
CA ASN A 423 20.69 -8.31 -9.09
C ASN A 423 21.75 -7.19 -9.02
N SER A 424 22.05 -6.48 -10.12
CA SER A 424 22.83 -5.26 -10.06
C SER A 424 22.00 -4.09 -9.51
N LEU A 425 22.65 -2.96 -9.22
CA LEU A 425 21.94 -1.74 -8.85
C LEU A 425 21.04 -1.20 -9.98
N PHE A 426 21.20 -1.67 -11.22
CA PHE A 426 20.32 -1.35 -12.34
C PHE A 426 18.89 -1.84 -12.09
N LEU A 427 18.74 -3.07 -11.56
CA LEU A 427 17.45 -3.63 -11.17
C LEU A 427 16.78 -2.78 -10.07
N ILE A 428 17.56 -2.36 -9.07
CA ILE A 428 17.08 -1.51 -7.98
C ILE A 428 16.63 -0.15 -8.52
N ALA A 429 17.43 0.46 -9.40
CA ALA A 429 17.11 1.73 -10.05
C ALA A 429 15.83 1.63 -10.88
N HIS A 430 15.71 0.60 -11.72
CA HIS A 430 14.51 0.32 -12.51
C HIS A 430 13.25 0.22 -11.64
N PHE A 431 13.28 -0.67 -10.65
CA PHE A 431 12.12 -0.94 -9.81
C PHE A 431 11.70 0.28 -8.99
N HIS A 432 12.65 1.01 -8.41
CA HIS A 432 12.34 2.25 -7.68
C HIS A 432 11.80 3.33 -8.61
N ASN A 433 12.24 3.37 -9.87
CA ASN A 433 11.72 4.32 -10.85
C ASN A 433 10.23 4.09 -11.14
N VAL A 434 9.83 2.83 -11.36
CA VAL A 434 8.41 2.50 -11.59
C VAL A 434 7.55 2.56 -10.33
N ILE A 435 8.06 2.19 -9.16
CA ILE A 435 7.29 2.25 -7.90
C ILE A 435 7.19 3.67 -7.35
N ILE A 436 8.28 4.42 -7.28
CA ILE A 436 8.22 5.80 -6.78
C ILE A 436 7.47 6.67 -7.80
N GLY A 437 7.89 6.60 -9.07
CA GLY A 437 7.29 7.40 -10.14
C GLY A 437 5.84 7.02 -10.43
N GLY A 438 5.48 5.74 -10.36
CA GLY A 438 4.13 5.24 -10.62
C GLY A 438 3.22 5.24 -9.40
N VAL A 439 3.65 4.55 -8.33
CA VAL A 439 2.82 4.29 -7.15
C VAL A 439 2.86 5.49 -6.20
N LEU A 440 4.03 5.92 -5.71
CA LEU A 440 4.10 7.02 -4.73
C LEU A 440 3.63 8.36 -5.29
N PHE A 441 4.05 8.75 -6.51
CA PHE A 441 3.55 9.98 -7.11
C PHE A 441 2.05 9.91 -7.40
N GLY A 442 1.52 8.72 -7.74
CA GLY A 442 0.08 8.50 -7.87
C GLY A 442 -0.66 8.66 -6.55
N ILE A 443 -0.09 8.18 -5.44
CA ILE A 443 -0.62 8.38 -4.09
C ILE A 443 -0.59 9.87 -3.71
N PHE A 444 0.50 10.60 -3.99
CA PHE A 444 0.56 12.04 -3.72
C PHE A 444 -0.44 12.83 -4.59
N ALA A 445 -0.64 12.44 -5.85
CA ALA A 445 -1.70 12.99 -6.69
C ALA A 445 -3.08 12.72 -6.08
N ALA A 446 -3.34 11.49 -5.66
CA ALA A 446 -4.61 11.07 -5.04
C ALA A 446 -4.91 11.81 -3.74
N ILE A 447 -3.92 11.93 -2.85
CA ILE A 447 -4.05 12.67 -1.59
C ILE A 447 -4.43 14.12 -1.90
N ASN A 448 -3.68 14.82 -2.76
CA ASN A 448 -3.99 16.22 -3.06
C ASN A 448 -5.32 16.39 -3.82
N TYR A 449 -5.74 15.39 -4.60
CA TYR A 449 -6.99 15.42 -5.35
C TYR A 449 -8.21 15.19 -4.45
N TRP A 450 -8.22 14.14 -3.63
CA TRP A 450 -9.38 13.74 -2.81
C TRP A 450 -9.34 14.23 -1.35
N TRP A 451 -8.28 14.90 -0.89
CA TRP A 451 -8.24 15.47 0.47
C TRP A 451 -9.44 16.36 0.81
N PRO A 452 -9.93 17.26 -0.07
CA PRO A 452 -11.16 18.02 0.20
C PRO A 452 -12.37 17.13 0.44
N LYS A 453 -12.46 16.02 -0.29
CA LYS A 453 -13.56 15.06 -0.13
C LYS A 453 -13.46 14.31 1.20
N ALA A 454 -12.25 14.07 1.71
CA ALA A 454 -12.03 13.40 2.99
C ALA A 454 -12.26 14.30 4.21
N PHE A 455 -11.79 15.55 4.15
CA PHE A 455 -11.72 16.41 5.33
C PHE A 455 -12.47 17.74 5.22
N GLY A 456 -13.03 18.07 4.05
CA GLY A 456 -13.83 19.29 3.84
C GLY A 456 -13.04 20.57 3.53
N PHE A 457 -11.72 20.49 3.32
CA PHE A 457 -10.87 21.64 2.99
C PHE A 457 -9.74 21.24 2.04
N LYS A 458 -9.13 22.18 1.32
CA LYS A 458 -7.99 21.94 0.43
C LYS A 458 -6.66 21.89 1.19
N LEU A 459 -5.68 21.18 0.64
CA LEU A 459 -4.31 21.25 1.14
C LEU A 459 -3.64 22.56 0.71
N ASN A 460 -2.71 23.04 1.53
CA ASN A 460 -1.91 24.23 1.26
C ASN A 460 -1.04 24.01 0.01
N GLU A 461 -1.15 24.93 -0.95
CA GLU A 461 -0.49 24.80 -2.24
C GLU A 461 1.03 25.05 -2.17
N PHE A 462 1.46 26.02 -1.35
CA PHE A 462 2.87 26.40 -1.25
C PHE A 462 3.76 25.26 -0.75
N TRP A 463 3.42 24.68 0.41
CA TRP A 463 4.16 23.55 0.97
C TRP A 463 4.04 22.30 0.12
N GLY A 464 2.91 22.10 -0.56
CA GLY A 464 2.73 21.02 -1.53
C GLY A 464 3.66 21.14 -2.73
N LYS A 465 3.87 22.36 -3.26
CA LYS A 465 4.83 22.62 -4.35
C LYS A 465 6.27 22.43 -3.91
N ILE A 466 6.63 22.82 -2.68
CA ILE A 466 7.96 22.53 -2.11
C ILE A 466 8.18 21.02 -2.03
N SER A 467 7.21 20.29 -1.47
CA SER A 467 7.26 18.84 -1.38
C SER A 467 7.45 18.21 -2.75
N PHE A 468 6.66 18.63 -3.75
CA PHE A 468 6.76 18.16 -5.13
C PHE A 468 8.16 18.33 -5.71
N TRP A 469 8.74 19.53 -5.66
CA TRP A 469 10.05 19.77 -6.28
C TRP A 469 11.18 19.03 -5.56
N CYS A 470 11.15 18.96 -4.23
CA CYS A 470 12.09 18.15 -3.47
C CYS A 470 11.99 16.67 -3.84
N TRP A 471 10.77 16.12 -3.97
CA TRP A 471 10.58 14.73 -4.38
C TRP A 471 11.08 14.44 -5.77
N VAL A 472 10.68 15.25 -6.76
CA VAL A 472 11.05 15.01 -8.17
C VAL A 472 12.56 15.13 -8.34
N VAL A 473 13.17 16.23 -7.90
CA VAL A 473 14.63 16.44 -8.04
C VAL A 473 15.41 15.42 -7.21
N GLY A 474 14.99 15.20 -5.96
CA GLY A 474 15.62 14.23 -5.07
C GLY A 474 15.57 12.80 -5.62
N PHE A 475 14.44 12.39 -6.22
CA PHE A 475 14.30 11.08 -6.87
C PHE A 475 15.31 10.89 -8.01
N TRP A 476 15.40 11.85 -8.94
CA TRP A 476 16.33 11.74 -10.07
C TRP A 476 17.78 11.70 -9.58
N LEU A 477 18.15 12.52 -8.60
CA LEU A 477 19.50 12.50 -8.00
C LEU A 477 19.78 11.21 -7.21
N ALA A 478 18.78 10.64 -6.53
CA ALA A 478 18.96 9.43 -5.72
C ALA A 478 19.15 8.17 -6.57
N PHE A 479 18.40 8.04 -7.67
CA PHE A 479 18.28 6.77 -8.40
C PHE A 479 18.98 6.74 -9.76
N MET A 480 19.21 7.89 -10.43
CA MET A 480 19.99 7.87 -11.68
C MET A 480 21.43 7.38 -11.52
N PRO A 481 22.17 7.75 -10.46
CA PRO A 481 23.49 7.17 -10.20
C PRO A 481 23.49 5.64 -10.12
N LEU A 482 22.39 5.06 -9.66
CA LEU A 482 22.30 3.60 -9.49
C LEU A 482 22.18 2.85 -10.82
N TYR A 483 21.62 3.47 -11.87
CA TYR A 483 21.69 2.89 -13.21
C TYR A 483 23.13 2.79 -13.70
N VAL A 484 23.93 3.85 -13.49
CA VAL A 484 25.36 3.86 -13.86
C VAL A 484 26.12 2.83 -13.04
N LEU A 485 25.96 2.83 -11.72
CA LEU A 485 26.61 1.84 -10.84
C LEU A 485 26.22 0.40 -11.19
N GLY A 486 24.96 0.16 -11.56
CA GLY A 486 24.51 -1.14 -12.01
C GLY A 486 25.19 -1.61 -13.30
N LEU A 487 25.43 -0.70 -14.24
CA LEU A 487 26.20 -0.97 -15.47
C LEU A 487 27.70 -1.14 -15.21
N MET A 488 28.23 -0.53 -14.14
CA MET A 488 29.61 -0.72 -13.68
C MET A 488 29.81 -2.04 -12.91
N GLY A 489 28.76 -2.85 -12.73
CA GLY A 489 28.83 -4.16 -12.08
C GLY A 489 28.57 -4.16 -10.58
N VAL A 490 28.13 -3.03 -10.00
CA VAL A 490 27.82 -2.98 -8.56
C VAL A 490 26.53 -3.74 -8.27
N THR A 491 26.61 -4.69 -7.35
CA THR A 491 25.49 -5.57 -6.97
C THR A 491 24.67 -4.99 -5.81
N ARG A 492 23.41 -5.43 -5.72
CA ARG A 492 22.52 -5.09 -4.61
C ARG A 492 23.02 -5.68 -3.29
N ARG A 493 22.57 -5.09 -2.17
CA ARG A 493 22.77 -5.57 -0.78
C ARG A 493 24.22 -5.55 -0.28
N MET A 494 25.13 -4.91 -1.01
CA MET A 494 26.48 -4.65 -0.52
C MET A 494 26.49 -3.43 0.42
N ARG A 495 27.19 -3.56 1.54
CA ARG A 495 27.29 -2.53 2.58
C ARG A 495 28.65 -1.83 2.68
N VAL A 496 29.72 -2.43 2.14
CA VAL A 496 31.09 -1.91 2.13
C VAL A 496 31.63 -2.05 0.71
N PHE A 497 32.43 -1.08 0.28
CA PHE A 497 33.02 -1.05 -1.06
C PHE A 497 34.51 -0.70 -0.97
N ASP A 498 35.35 -1.49 -1.66
CA ASP A 498 36.80 -1.26 -1.66
C ASP A 498 37.22 -0.21 -2.71
N ASP A 499 36.52 -0.14 -3.84
CA ASP A 499 36.82 0.80 -4.93
C ASP A 499 36.34 2.23 -4.60
N PRO A 500 37.26 3.17 -4.32
CA PRO A 500 36.90 4.55 -3.97
C PRO A 500 36.28 5.32 -5.13
N SER A 501 36.49 4.89 -6.38
CA SER A 501 35.93 5.56 -7.56
C SER A 501 34.40 5.51 -7.60
N LEU A 502 33.79 4.54 -6.92
CA LEU A 502 32.35 4.39 -6.81
C LEU A 502 31.72 5.36 -5.80
N GLN A 503 32.50 5.88 -4.85
CA GLN A 503 32.01 6.65 -3.72
C GLN A 503 31.25 7.91 -4.16
N ILE A 504 31.71 8.59 -5.21
CA ILE A 504 31.07 9.79 -5.73
C ILE A 504 29.60 9.56 -6.09
N TRP A 505 29.27 8.40 -6.68
CA TRP A 505 27.91 8.05 -7.07
C TRP A 505 27.01 7.79 -5.87
N PHE A 506 27.55 7.15 -4.82
CA PHE A 506 26.80 6.94 -3.56
C PHE A 506 26.60 8.23 -2.79
N ILE A 507 27.56 9.18 -2.83
CA ILE A 507 27.40 10.51 -2.24
C ILE A 507 26.29 11.27 -2.99
N ILE A 508 26.29 11.28 -4.33
CA ILE A 508 25.22 11.91 -5.12
C ILE A 508 23.87 11.28 -4.78
N ALA A 509 23.80 9.94 -4.70
CA ALA A 509 22.59 9.24 -4.31
C ALA A 509 22.13 9.61 -2.88
N GLY A 510 23.08 9.79 -1.96
CA GLY A 510 22.82 10.25 -0.59
C GLY A 510 22.28 11.68 -0.52
N ILE A 511 22.81 12.60 -1.34
CA ILE A 511 22.28 13.97 -1.49
C ILE A 511 20.83 13.90 -2.01
N GLY A 512 20.56 13.08 -3.02
CA GLY A 512 19.21 12.84 -3.51
C GLY A 512 18.25 12.38 -2.40
N ALA A 513 18.68 11.42 -1.58
CA ALA A 513 17.91 10.93 -0.42
C ALA A 513 17.65 12.03 0.62
N ALA A 514 18.63 12.91 0.89
CA ALA A 514 18.45 14.06 1.78
C ALA A 514 17.44 15.07 1.24
N ILE A 515 17.44 15.33 -0.08
CA ILE A 515 16.43 16.20 -0.71
C ILE A 515 15.04 15.57 -0.62
N ILE A 516 14.90 14.25 -0.78
CA ILE A 516 13.64 13.54 -0.55
C ILE A 516 13.20 13.71 0.91
N ALA A 517 14.12 13.66 1.88
CA ALA A 517 13.79 13.89 3.30
C ALA A 517 13.20 15.29 3.52
N CYS A 518 13.74 16.32 2.86
CA CYS A 518 13.15 17.65 2.84
C CYS A 518 11.75 17.66 2.21
N GLY A 519 11.52 16.87 1.15
CA GLY A 519 10.21 16.71 0.51
C GLY A 519 9.16 16.07 1.43
N ILE A 520 9.56 15.08 2.21
CA ILE A 520 8.70 14.46 3.25
C ILE A 520 8.43 15.45 4.38
N GLY A 521 9.46 16.17 4.85
CA GLY A 521 9.28 17.23 5.85
C GLY A 521 8.29 18.30 5.39
N ALA A 522 8.43 18.78 4.15
CA ALA A 522 7.51 19.74 3.55
C ALA A 522 6.07 19.18 3.43
N MET A 523 5.90 17.89 3.16
CA MET A 523 4.57 17.25 3.14
C MET A 523 3.93 17.24 4.53
N LEU A 524 4.69 16.93 5.58
CA LEU A 524 4.17 16.97 6.96
C LEU A 524 3.80 18.40 7.38
N VAL A 525 4.61 19.39 7.00
CA VAL A 525 4.28 20.82 7.20
C VAL A 525 3.04 21.20 6.40
N GLN A 526 2.89 20.71 5.17
CA GLN A 526 1.69 20.93 4.36
C GLN A 526 0.44 20.45 5.11
N PHE A 527 0.45 19.24 5.68
CA PHE A 527 -0.67 18.73 6.45
C PHE A 527 -0.96 19.59 7.68
N ALA A 528 0.06 19.93 8.47
CA ALA A 528 -0.10 20.73 9.69
C ALA A 528 -0.69 22.12 9.40
N VAL A 529 -0.14 22.83 8.41
CA VAL A 529 -0.61 24.18 8.03
C VAL A 529 -2.02 24.12 7.45
N SER A 530 -2.35 23.08 6.67
CA SER A 530 -3.69 22.93 6.11
C SER A 530 -4.74 22.66 7.19
N ILE A 531 -4.41 21.84 8.19
CA ILE A 531 -5.31 21.59 9.33
C ILE A 531 -5.49 22.86 10.17
N TRP A 532 -4.41 23.63 10.38
CA TRP A 532 -4.49 24.90 11.11
C TRP A 532 -5.35 25.94 10.39
N LYS A 533 -5.23 26.02 9.07
CA LYS A 533 -5.96 26.96 8.20
C LYS A 533 -7.22 26.36 7.55
N ARG A 534 -7.81 25.34 8.15
CA ARG A 534 -8.91 24.56 7.55
C ARG A 534 -10.14 25.40 7.18
N GLU A 535 -10.45 26.46 7.95
CA GLU A 535 -11.58 27.33 7.67
C GLU A 535 -11.31 28.24 6.45
N GLU A 536 -10.08 28.71 6.26
CA GLU A 536 -9.67 29.49 5.08
C GLU A 536 -9.68 28.64 3.80
N LEU A 537 -9.37 27.35 3.93
CA LEU A 537 -9.22 26.41 2.81
C LEU A 537 -10.47 25.57 2.55
N LYS A 538 -11.59 25.88 3.21
CA LYS A 538 -12.81 25.07 3.22
C LYS A 538 -13.40 24.91 1.82
N ASP A 539 -13.84 23.69 1.51
CA ASP A 539 -14.68 23.40 0.34
C ASP A 539 -16.15 23.64 0.70
N THR A 540 -16.74 24.67 0.10
CA THR A 540 -18.14 25.06 0.33
C THR A 540 -19.12 24.39 -0.64
N THR A 541 -18.63 23.79 -1.74
CA THR A 541 -19.49 23.28 -2.81
C THR A 541 -19.60 21.76 -2.81
N GLY A 542 -18.56 21.06 -2.36
CA GLY A 542 -18.43 19.61 -2.53
C GLY A 542 -17.74 19.23 -3.84
N ASP A 543 -17.53 20.19 -4.74
CA ASP A 543 -16.87 20.06 -6.03
C ASP A 543 -15.79 21.14 -6.21
N PRO A 544 -14.65 21.03 -5.49
CA PRO A 544 -13.61 22.05 -5.45
C PRO A 544 -12.80 22.17 -6.74
N TRP A 545 -12.95 21.18 -7.63
CA TRP A 545 -12.15 21.03 -8.85
C TRP A 545 -13.00 21.12 -10.12
N ASN A 546 -14.33 21.24 -10.03
CA ASN A 546 -15.24 21.01 -11.16
C ASN A 546 -15.04 19.60 -11.76
N GLY A 547 -15.04 18.58 -10.91
CA GLY A 547 -14.86 17.16 -11.22
C GLY A 547 -15.98 16.60 -12.10
N ARG A 548 -15.77 15.38 -12.60
CA ARG A 548 -16.62 14.75 -13.64
C ARG A 548 -17.48 13.58 -13.14
N THR A 549 -17.08 12.98 -12.02
CA THR A 549 -17.58 11.74 -11.45
C THR A 549 -18.43 11.96 -10.18
N LEU A 550 -19.18 10.94 -9.74
CA LEU A 550 -20.23 11.05 -8.72
C LEU A 550 -19.75 11.43 -7.32
N GLU A 551 -18.50 11.15 -6.96
CA GLU A 551 -17.95 11.56 -5.65
C GLU A 551 -18.00 13.07 -5.46
N TRP A 552 -17.91 13.85 -6.54
CA TRP A 552 -17.98 15.31 -6.52
C TRP A 552 -19.42 15.85 -6.46
N SER A 553 -20.44 14.98 -6.59
CA SER A 553 -21.84 15.37 -6.41
C SER A 553 -22.31 15.29 -4.95
N THR A 554 -21.43 14.90 -4.02
CA THR A 554 -21.69 14.83 -2.56
C THR A 554 -21.11 16.04 -1.83
N SER A 555 -21.46 16.25 -0.55
CA SER A 555 -20.79 17.25 0.29
C SER A 555 -19.32 16.89 0.54
N SER A 556 -18.58 17.83 1.12
CA SER A 556 -17.19 17.63 1.54
C SER A 556 -17.07 17.99 3.03
N PRO A 557 -16.93 17.00 3.94
CA PRO A 557 -16.99 15.56 3.71
C PRO A 557 -18.42 15.04 3.38
N PRO A 558 -18.56 13.86 2.76
CA PRO A 558 -19.85 13.19 2.54
C PRO A 558 -20.51 12.77 3.87
N PRO A 559 -21.85 12.70 3.93
CA PRO A 559 -22.56 12.13 5.08
C PRO A 559 -22.32 10.61 5.18
N GLU A 560 -22.67 10.01 6.32
CA GLU A 560 -22.44 8.57 6.57
C GLU A 560 -23.05 7.67 5.49
N TYR A 561 -24.22 8.04 4.97
CA TYR A 561 -24.96 7.30 3.94
C TYR A 561 -24.54 7.63 2.50
N ASN A 562 -23.55 8.50 2.29
CA ASN A 562 -23.09 9.05 1.00
C ASN A 562 -24.16 9.82 0.20
N PHE A 563 -25.19 9.13 -0.27
CA PHE A 563 -26.27 9.66 -1.09
C PHE A 563 -27.63 9.39 -0.44
N ALA A 564 -28.38 10.45 -0.15
CA ALA A 564 -29.75 10.33 0.39
C ALA A 564 -30.66 9.60 -0.62
N PHE A 565 -30.57 9.99 -1.90
CA PHE A 565 -31.22 9.33 -3.02
C PHE A 565 -30.16 8.68 -3.91
N THR A 566 -30.39 7.42 -4.30
CA THR A 566 -29.49 6.74 -5.24
C THR A 566 -29.51 7.48 -6.59
N PRO A 567 -28.34 7.90 -7.11
CA PRO A 567 -28.27 8.60 -8.38
C PRO A 567 -28.67 7.67 -9.53
N VAL A 568 -29.27 8.23 -10.59
CA VAL A 568 -29.55 7.50 -11.83
C VAL A 568 -28.55 7.95 -12.89
N VAL A 569 -27.78 7.00 -13.43
CA VAL A 569 -26.66 7.29 -14.34
C VAL A 569 -27.06 7.09 -15.79
N HIS A 570 -26.83 8.10 -16.62
CA HIS A 570 -27.15 8.05 -18.06
C HIS A 570 -25.90 7.99 -18.95
N ASP A 571 -24.84 8.73 -18.61
CA ASP A 571 -23.58 8.82 -19.36
C ASP A 571 -22.38 8.36 -18.50
N LEU A 572 -21.20 8.20 -19.11
CA LEU A 572 -19.94 7.81 -18.48
C LEU A 572 -19.49 8.82 -17.41
N ASP A 573 -19.44 10.10 -17.77
CA ASP A 573 -19.10 11.18 -16.83
C ASP A 573 -20.38 11.67 -16.13
N ALA A 574 -20.92 10.85 -15.22
CA ALA A 574 -22.26 11.03 -14.67
C ALA A 574 -22.48 12.44 -14.07
N TRP A 575 -21.55 12.94 -13.26
CA TRP A 575 -21.72 14.26 -12.64
C TRP A 575 -21.56 15.41 -13.63
N TYR A 576 -20.68 15.27 -14.63
CA TYR A 576 -20.54 16.27 -15.70
C TYR A 576 -21.81 16.36 -16.57
N ASP A 577 -22.40 15.22 -16.93
CA ASP A 577 -23.68 15.17 -17.66
C ASP A 577 -24.82 15.77 -16.83
N MET A 578 -24.91 15.44 -15.54
CA MET A 578 -25.88 16.02 -14.61
C MET A 578 -25.78 17.54 -14.55
N LYS A 579 -24.57 18.10 -14.42
CA LYS A 579 -24.34 19.56 -14.41
C LYS A 579 -24.81 20.22 -15.72
N ASN A 580 -24.48 19.63 -16.86
CA ASN A 580 -24.86 20.19 -18.17
C ASN A 580 -26.37 20.13 -18.44
N ARG A 581 -27.08 19.17 -17.84
CA ARG A 581 -28.53 19.04 -17.93
C ARG A 581 -29.29 19.86 -16.88
N GLY A 582 -28.58 20.60 -16.02
CA GLY A 582 -29.19 21.39 -14.95
C GLY A 582 -29.86 20.53 -13.88
N ALA A 583 -29.32 19.34 -13.59
CA ALA A 583 -29.86 18.43 -12.59
C ALA A 583 -29.95 19.13 -11.22
N GLN A 584 -31.14 19.13 -10.63
CA GLN A 584 -31.37 19.68 -9.30
C GLN A 584 -31.35 18.58 -8.26
N ARG A 585 -30.74 18.87 -7.11
CA ARG A 585 -30.77 17.95 -5.97
C ARG A 585 -32.20 17.92 -5.40
N PRO A 586 -32.78 16.74 -5.13
CA PRO A 586 -34.04 16.66 -4.40
C PRO A 586 -33.95 17.40 -3.06
N LEU A 587 -35.00 18.12 -2.69
CA LEU A 587 -35.08 18.88 -1.43
C LEU A 587 -36.09 18.28 -0.44
N ASP A 588 -36.91 17.34 -0.91
CA ASP A 588 -38.00 16.71 -0.20
C ASP A 588 -38.04 15.20 -0.49
N GLY A 589 -38.95 14.47 0.16
CA GLY A 589 -39.13 13.03 -0.05
C GLY A 589 -38.07 12.14 0.62
N TYR A 590 -37.29 12.67 1.56
CA TYR A 590 -36.31 11.89 2.31
C TYR A 590 -36.97 10.76 3.11
N ARG A 591 -36.33 9.59 3.10
CA ARG A 591 -36.80 8.38 3.78
C ARG A 591 -35.76 7.92 4.80
N PRO A 592 -36.16 7.13 5.81
CA PRO A 592 -35.20 6.47 6.68
C PRO A 592 -34.21 5.63 5.86
N ILE A 593 -32.92 5.69 6.21
CA ILE A 593 -31.85 4.99 5.49
C ILE A 593 -31.31 3.86 6.34
N HIS A 594 -31.43 2.63 5.84
CA HIS A 594 -30.80 1.46 6.45
C HIS A 594 -29.28 1.54 6.34
N MET A 595 -28.59 1.36 7.46
CA MET A 595 -27.12 1.39 7.56
C MET A 595 -26.62 0.29 8.51
N PRO A 596 -25.42 -0.26 8.26
CA PRO A 596 -24.78 -1.23 9.16
C PRO A 596 -24.29 -0.56 10.44
N SER A 597 -24.45 -1.23 11.57
CA SER A 597 -23.93 -0.77 12.87
C SER A 597 -22.44 -1.09 13.02
N GLY A 598 -21.74 -0.24 13.78
CA GLY A 598 -20.35 -0.49 14.17
C GLY A 598 -20.19 -1.76 15.02
N THR A 599 -19.02 -2.39 14.96
CA THR A 599 -18.69 -3.59 15.72
C THR A 599 -17.22 -3.62 16.13
N GLY A 600 -16.96 -3.93 17.40
CA GLY A 600 -15.59 -4.14 17.90
C GLY A 600 -15.02 -5.52 17.59
N THR A 601 -15.81 -6.42 16.99
CA THR A 601 -15.38 -7.81 16.75
C THR A 601 -14.16 -7.86 15.84
N GLY A 602 -14.07 -6.99 14.82
CA GLY A 602 -12.93 -6.99 13.90
C GLY A 602 -11.61 -6.67 14.61
N VAL A 603 -11.60 -5.63 15.47
CA VAL A 603 -10.46 -5.27 16.32
C VAL A 603 -10.07 -6.42 17.25
N ILE A 604 -11.06 -7.06 17.89
CA ILE A 604 -10.83 -8.13 18.87
C ILE A 604 -10.22 -9.35 18.18
N LEU A 605 -10.80 -9.81 17.07
CA LEU A 605 -10.27 -10.94 16.31
C LEU A 605 -8.83 -10.68 15.84
N ALA A 606 -8.56 -9.50 15.31
CA ALA A 606 -7.23 -9.11 14.89
C ALA A 606 -6.23 -9.04 16.06
N GLY A 607 -6.67 -8.53 17.22
CA GLY A 607 -5.88 -8.54 18.45
C GLY A 607 -5.51 -9.96 18.91
N ILE A 608 -6.48 -10.89 18.90
CA ILE A 608 -6.23 -12.31 19.22
C ILE A 608 -5.29 -12.93 18.17
N ALA A 609 -5.46 -12.61 16.89
CA ALA A 609 -4.56 -13.07 15.83
C ALA A 609 -3.13 -12.54 16.01
N THR A 610 -2.96 -11.30 16.46
CA THR A 610 -1.66 -10.71 16.80
C THR A 610 -0.99 -11.49 17.92
N VAL A 611 -1.73 -11.76 19.00
CA VAL A 611 -1.23 -12.55 20.14
C VAL A 611 -0.88 -13.98 19.72
N GLY A 612 -1.73 -14.61 18.90
CA GLY A 612 -1.49 -15.94 18.35
C GLY A 612 -0.25 -15.99 17.45
N GLY A 613 -0.07 -15.01 16.55
CA GLY A 613 1.11 -14.87 15.71
C GLY A 613 2.38 -14.68 16.54
N PHE A 614 2.37 -13.77 17.51
CA PHE A 614 3.48 -13.58 18.45
C PHE A 614 3.81 -14.85 19.23
N ALA A 615 2.79 -15.56 19.71
CA ALA A 615 2.97 -16.82 20.43
C ALA A 615 3.62 -17.91 19.54
N LEU A 616 3.24 -17.98 18.26
CA LEU A 616 3.84 -18.92 17.31
C LEU A 616 5.31 -18.59 17.02
N ILE A 617 5.61 -17.31 16.77
CA ILE A 617 6.99 -16.81 16.56
C ILE A 617 7.91 -17.22 17.72
N TRP A 618 7.43 -17.07 18.95
CA TRP A 618 8.19 -17.37 20.17
C TRP A 618 8.00 -18.79 20.70
N HIS A 619 7.29 -19.67 20.00
CA HIS A 619 7.01 -21.06 20.41
C HIS A 619 6.29 -21.18 21.78
N ILE A 620 5.41 -20.24 22.09
CA ILE A 620 4.55 -20.23 23.29
C ILE A 620 3.26 -21.00 23.00
N TRP A 621 3.34 -22.34 23.00
CA TRP A 621 2.28 -23.21 22.48
C TRP A 621 0.94 -23.10 23.22
N TRP A 622 0.94 -22.93 24.54
CA TRP A 622 -0.30 -22.78 25.30
C TRP A 622 -1.05 -21.51 24.90
N LEU A 623 -0.32 -20.41 24.65
CA LEU A 623 -0.88 -19.13 24.25
C LEU A 623 -1.34 -19.18 22.78
N ALA A 624 -0.59 -19.86 21.91
CA ALA A 624 -1.00 -20.10 20.54
C ALA A 624 -2.31 -20.90 20.48
N GLY A 625 -2.43 -21.99 21.26
CA GLY A 625 -3.64 -22.80 21.36
C GLY A 625 -4.83 -22.02 21.92
N LEU A 626 -4.61 -21.25 23.01
CA LEU A 626 -5.63 -20.38 23.58
C LEU A 626 -6.11 -19.31 22.60
N SER A 627 -5.18 -18.72 21.84
CA SER A 627 -5.50 -17.70 20.84
C SER A 627 -6.30 -18.29 19.67
N PHE A 628 -5.96 -19.50 19.23
CA PHE A 628 -6.73 -20.20 18.19
C PHE A 628 -8.17 -20.51 18.65
N VAL A 629 -8.34 -21.05 19.86
CA VAL A 629 -9.67 -21.29 20.44
C VAL A 629 -10.43 -19.97 20.62
N GLY A 630 -9.75 -18.92 21.10
CA GLY A 630 -10.31 -17.58 21.27
C GLY A 630 -10.79 -16.95 19.95
N LEU A 631 -10.03 -17.12 18.87
CA LEU A 631 -10.41 -16.70 17.52
C LEU A 631 -11.69 -17.41 17.07
N LEU A 632 -11.73 -18.73 17.17
CA LEU A 632 -12.91 -19.52 16.78
C LEU A 632 -14.13 -19.18 17.64
N ALA A 633 -13.98 -19.13 18.96
CA ALA A 633 -15.07 -18.81 19.88
C ALA A 633 -15.62 -17.39 19.64
N THR A 634 -14.75 -16.41 19.41
CA THR A 634 -15.16 -15.03 19.11
C THR A 634 -15.84 -14.93 17.75
N ALA A 635 -15.30 -15.60 16.73
CA ALA A 635 -15.89 -15.62 15.40
C ALA A 635 -17.29 -16.29 15.41
N ILE A 636 -17.41 -17.45 16.07
CA ILE A 636 -18.69 -18.14 16.27
C ILE A 636 -19.64 -17.25 17.06
N GLY A 637 -19.21 -16.66 18.18
CA GLY A 637 -20.03 -15.74 18.99
C GLY A 637 -20.57 -14.56 18.18
N HIS A 638 -19.77 -14.00 17.27
CA HIS A 638 -20.21 -12.92 16.37
C HIS A 638 -21.34 -13.36 15.43
N THR A 639 -21.37 -14.63 15.00
CA THR A 639 -22.45 -15.14 14.15
C THR A 639 -23.82 -15.10 14.84
N PHE A 640 -23.86 -15.09 16.18
CA PHE A 640 -25.08 -14.96 16.99
C PHE A 640 -25.45 -13.50 17.34
N ASN A 641 -24.69 -12.50 16.89
CA ASN A 641 -25.10 -11.11 17.05
C ASN A 641 -26.21 -10.76 16.02
N TYR A 642 -27.45 -10.59 16.47
CA TYR A 642 -28.58 -10.22 15.60
C TYR A 642 -28.82 -8.71 15.45
N LYS A 643 -28.18 -7.87 16.27
CA LYS A 643 -28.29 -6.39 16.18
C LYS A 643 -27.15 -5.84 15.32
N ARG A 644 -27.30 -5.95 13.99
CA ARG A 644 -26.23 -5.62 13.02
C ARG A 644 -26.46 -4.34 12.24
N ASP A 645 -27.68 -3.83 12.27
CA ASP A 645 -28.12 -2.73 11.46
C ASP A 645 -29.00 -1.77 12.24
N TYR A 646 -29.14 -0.57 11.69
CA TYR A 646 -30.00 0.47 12.20
C TYR A 646 -30.56 1.29 11.04
N HIS A 647 -31.56 2.13 11.32
CA HIS A 647 -32.06 3.09 10.36
C HIS A 647 -31.72 4.49 10.83
N ILE A 648 -31.09 5.29 9.97
CA ILE A 648 -30.97 6.73 10.16
C ILE A 648 -32.37 7.32 9.94
N PRO A 649 -32.98 8.01 10.94
CA PRO A 649 -34.30 8.60 10.80
C PRO A 649 -34.37 9.65 9.68
N ALA A 650 -35.53 9.78 9.03
CA ALA A 650 -35.72 10.76 7.95
C ALA A 650 -35.46 12.20 8.43
N GLU A 651 -35.79 12.52 9.68
CA GLU A 651 -35.52 13.82 10.32
C GLU A 651 -34.04 14.17 10.34
N THR A 652 -33.17 13.20 10.65
CA THR A 652 -31.72 13.36 10.63
C THR A 652 -31.23 13.61 9.20
N VAL A 653 -31.74 12.86 8.23
CA VAL A 653 -31.41 13.06 6.80
C VAL A 653 -31.84 14.46 6.33
N ILE A 654 -33.04 14.92 6.70
CA ILE A 654 -33.54 16.26 6.39
C ILE A 654 -32.62 17.33 6.99
N ALA A 655 -32.21 17.17 8.25
CA ALA A 655 -31.31 18.10 8.92
C ALA A 655 -29.95 18.19 8.19
N THR A 656 -29.33 17.05 7.89
CA THR A 656 -28.02 16.97 7.22
C THR A 656 -28.06 17.54 5.80
N GLU A 657 -29.06 17.17 4.98
CA GLU A 657 -29.19 17.73 3.63
C GLU A 657 -29.60 19.20 3.64
N GLY A 658 -30.36 19.62 4.66
CA GLY A 658 -30.69 21.03 4.90
C GLY A 658 -29.47 21.88 5.24
N GLU A 659 -28.54 21.38 6.06
CA GLU A 659 -27.24 22.01 6.31
C GLU A 659 -26.45 22.17 5.02
N ARG A 660 -26.42 21.14 4.19
CA ARG A 660 -25.79 21.20 2.86
C ARG A 660 -26.43 22.26 1.97
N THR A 661 -27.76 22.39 1.96
CA THR A 661 -28.44 23.48 1.22
C THR A 661 -27.97 24.84 1.69
N ARG A 662 -27.90 25.05 3.01
CA ARG A 662 -27.45 26.33 3.59
C ARG A 662 -26.01 26.63 3.23
N ALA A 663 -25.13 25.62 3.30
CA ALA A 663 -23.73 25.76 2.92
C ALA A 663 -23.55 26.16 1.44
N LEU A 664 -24.30 25.52 0.54
CA LEU A 664 -24.30 25.87 -0.89
C LEU A 664 -24.83 27.28 -1.14
N ALA A 665 -25.88 27.71 -0.43
CA ALA A 665 -26.43 29.05 -0.55
C ALA A 665 -25.52 30.14 0.02
N ALA A 666 -24.74 29.83 1.06
CA ALA A 666 -23.78 30.76 1.65
C ALA A 666 -22.47 30.88 0.85
N GLY A 667 -22.14 29.85 0.05
CA GLY A 667 -20.95 29.82 -0.80
C GLY A 667 -21.17 30.23 -2.26
N ALA A 668 -22.42 30.41 -2.68
CA ALA A 668 -22.82 31.00 -3.97
C ALA A 668 -22.88 32.52 -3.85
#